data_AF-A0A7V9VMP6-F1
#
_entry.id   AF-A0A7V9VMP6-F1
#
_cell.length_a   1.000
_cell.length_b   1.000
_cell.length_c   1.000
_cell.angle_alpha   90.00
_cell.angle_beta   90.00
_cell.angle_gamma   90.00
#
_symmetry.space_group_name_H-M   'P 1'
#
loop_
_entity.id
_entity.type
_entity.pdbx_description
1 polymer ?
#
loop_
_entity_poly.entity_id
_entity_poly.type
_entity_poly.pdbx_seq_one_letter_code
_entity_poly.pdbx_strand_id
1 'polypeptide(L)'
;MGRRRRMRPLAVSFAVVMALTALAPLDAPAVGVPDPTATAGHDSDPIILTGRDFTTWSARSNFTFKLPLTDLADCAPGIDPSGFGDGLGFLTTPDDCAHNNYVEPELDTQRHAPQEGTPIARLLGYHWDAASGRFEQIPFQVDEVFTRYLDNSASGFAPYSGQDQHTTYAFEREGFRYRDEDPDNPCIAEPESDVMEDPVKGLDDNDELAFMAKDAGPAAPADAVLPDGLDEARAVRIVDPRDPGTTSFVYVMKAAAGGPEAKFDKTNGYVDYERDANADTFEKSESSYDNYGNAPRGKVCDEEGNVVTGEDGKPLIERRRPRDYAWITTDRYRFRYDGRWLMTQIRISDDGGETYGPDVIDRWKARAFAQDPGSETPCCGYEEEDTNWGGSSTLLGELSGPVRTVRETWGADSGTNVIRRETFYRREFQQKTWLRVHPIPPLDGIYAQWDMAAGRMTRFYNPSVPNGVAIDGRNDEVFGNLDDPCNVNYDENDTSEFDQGYRTLSRSLQLCELPYHQSVDLVDPTFTDLNVALGWSETTGPHGTIVDRYSASTKDVSPGGSAQSLLAVPYYRDDSCFDDGTGLDPGPKLNLRSGDEPRETADGDPRRCWTPEDGIPDGGDDFFQGSIGTHGLHILTVAESDNARLQVPLTEIVGDQRLVILAGEQPNVGETYGRGFENPLVAVVEPVAVPSVGEGLNPPPPPPNPPKPDPRPKPDPGSDPAPKPDPEQKPGSKPDPKPKPREHDQKKHRDRHEHTHRHGKGKKKHTHRHSHARAHRRQNGHEHHSKRR
;
A
#
# COMPACT_ATOMS: atom_id res chain seq x y z
N MET A 1 18.11 -52.35 -28.11
CA MET A 1 16.92 -51.63 -28.61
C MET A 1 15.88 -51.62 -27.51
N GLY A 2 15.40 -50.46 -27.10
CA GLY A 2 14.34 -50.25 -26.11
C GLY A 2 13.66 -48.92 -26.40
N ARG A 3 12.37 -48.77 -26.10
CA ARG A 3 11.56 -47.63 -26.56
C ARG A 3 12.02 -46.32 -25.90
N ARG A 4 12.64 -45.43 -26.68
CA ARG A 4 12.59 -43.99 -26.38
C ARG A 4 11.13 -43.55 -26.55
N ARG A 5 10.41 -43.29 -25.44
CA ARG A 5 9.25 -42.39 -25.51
C ARG A 5 9.79 -41.04 -25.98
N ARG A 6 9.32 -40.54 -27.13
CA ARG A 6 9.53 -39.14 -27.50
C ARG A 6 8.47 -38.35 -26.74
N MET A 7 8.88 -37.48 -25.82
CA MET A 7 8.02 -36.36 -25.45
C MET A 7 7.71 -35.58 -26.74
N ARG A 8 6.44 -35.31 -26.98
CA ARG A 8 6.01 -34.27 -27.93
C ARG A 8 5.85 -32.98 -27.13
N PRO A 9 6.23 -31.82 -27.66
CA PRO A 9 6.09 -30.54 -26.94
C PRO A 9 4.62 -30.15 -26.76
N LEU A 10 4.39 -29.22 -25.83
CA LEU A 10 3.13 -28.66 -25.26
C LEU A 10 1.93 -28.35 -26.19
N ALA A 11 2.05 -28.50 -27.51
CA ALA A 11 1.15 -27.91 -28.51
C ALA A 11 -0.23 -28.59 -28.69
N VAL A 12 -0.75 -29.32 -27.70
CA VAL A 12 -2.03 -30.05 -27.83
C VAL A 12 -3.16 -29.38 -27.02
N SER A 13 -2.98 -29.13 -25.72
CA SER A 13 -4.01 -28.46 -24.89
C SER A 13 -4.31 -27.04 -25.40
N PHE A 14 -3.26 -26.27 -25.69
CA PHE A 14 -3.34 -24.94 -26.33
C PHE A 14 -4.16 -24.91 -27.62
N ALA A 15 -4.21 -26.00 -28.38
CA ALA A 15 -4.93 -26.06 -29.65
C ALA A 15 -6.45 -26.18 -29.47
N VAL A 16 -6.95 -26.53 -28.28
CA VAL A 16 -8.39 -26.68 -28.00
C VAL A 16 -9.01 -25.31 -27.69
N VAL A 17 -8.41 -24.55 -26.78
CA VAL A 17 -8.85 -23.18 -26.42
C VAL A 17 -8.89 -22.29 -27.67
N MET A 18 -7.80 -22.30 -28.46
CA MET A 18 -7.68 -21.55 -29.73
C MET A 18 -8.57 -22.08 -30.88
N ALA A 19 -9.21 -23.24 -30.74
CA ALA A 19 -10.14 -23.77 -31.74
C ALA A 19 -11.61 -23.44 -31.42
N LEU A 20 -11.96 -23.29 -30.14
CA LEU A 20 -13.32 -22.96 -29.71
C LEU A 20 -13.67 -21.48 -29.90
N THR A 21 -12.72 -20.56 -29.71
CA THR A 21 -12.91 -19.12 -29.93
C THR A 21 -13.17 -18.72 -31.40
N ALA A 22 -13.03 -19.65 -32.35
CA ALA A 22 -13.09 -19.37 -33.78
C ALA A 22 -14.51 -19.43 -34.41
N LEU A 23 -15.56 -19.78 -33.65
CA LEU A 23 -16.88 -20.13 -34.22
C LEU A 23 -18.11 -19.54 -33.48
N ALA A 24 -18.08 -18.26 -33.13
CA ALA A 24 -19.28 -17.49 -32.79
C ALA A 24 -19.31 -16.14 -33.54
N PRO A 25 -20.32 -15.85 -34.40
CA PRO A 25 -20.54 -14.51 -34.93
C PRO A 25 -21.27 -13.68 -33.87
N LEU A 26 -20.52 -13.16 -32.90
CA LEU A 26 -21.07 -12.29 -31.85
C LEU A 26 -21.35 -10.89 -32.40
N ASP A 27 -22.61 -10.46 -32.31
CA ASP A 27 -22.93 -9.02 -32.22
C ASP A 27 -22.49 -8.54 -30.83
N ALA A 28 -21.18 -8.43 -30.63
CA ALA A 28 -20.61 -7.93 -29.38
C ALA A 28 -21.12 -6.51 -29.12
N PRO A 29 -21.46 -6.15 -27.87
CA PRO A 29 -21.72 -4.76 -27.53
C PRO A 29 -20.49 -3.93 -27.90
N ALA A 30 -20.71 -2.70 -28.36
CA ALA A 30 -19.60 -1.81 -28.66
C ALA A 30 -18.86 -1.50 -27.35
N VAL A 31 -17.59 -1.91 -27.26
CA VAL A 31 -16.66 -1.57 -26.17
C VAL A 31 -16.89 -0.12 -25.78
N GLY A 32 -17.20 0.10 -24.48
CA GLY A 32 -17.68 1.37 -23.98
C GLY A 32 -16.66 2.47 -24.25
N VAL A 33 -16.87 3.26 -25.31
CA VAL A 33 -15.96 4.36 -25.67
C VAL A 33 -15.93 5.33 -24.49
N PRO A 34 -14.78 5.51 -23.81
CA PRO A 34 -14.69 6.36 -22.62
C PRO A 34 -15.27 7.74 -22.87
N ASP A 35 -16.11 8.26 -21.96
CA ASP A 35 -16.63 9.62 -22.10
C ASP A 35 -15.54 10.65 -21.75
N PRO A 36 -15.00 11.39 -22.73
CA PRO A 36 -13.97 12.39 -22.49
C PRO A 36 -14.53 13.65 -21.82
N THR A 37 -15.81 13.67 -21.45
CA THR A 37 -16.51 14.81 -20.84
C THR A 37 -17.03 14.54 -19.41
N ALA A 38 -16.97 13.30 -18.91
CA ALA A 38 -17.32 12.99 -17.52
C ALA A 38 -16.46 13.78 -16.51
N THR A 39 -17.03 14.33 -15.45
CA THR A 39 -16.26 15.02 -14.39
C THR A 39 -15.67 14.01 -13.42
N ALA A 40 -14.40 14.15 -13.04
CA ALA A 40 -13.73 13.24 -12.12
C ALA A 40 -13.93 13.64 -10.63
N GLY A 41 -13.94 12.64 -9.75
CA GLY A 41 -14.22 12.76 -8.32
C GLY A 41 -13.00 13.15 -7.47
N HIS A 42 -12.63 14.42 -7.51
CA HIS A 42 -11.39 14.94 -6.92
C HIS A 42 -11.38 15.17 -5.39
N ASP A 43 -12.43 14.84 -4.63
CA ASP A 43 -12.45 15.02 -3.17
C ASP A 43 -11.62 13.96 -2.40
N SER A 44 -11.26 12.89 -3.12
CA SER A 44 -10.35 11.83 -2.66
C SER A 44 -8.87 12.12 -2.96
N ASP A 45 -8.58 12.95 -3.97
CA ASP A 45 -7.28 13.04 -4.62
C ASP A 45 -6.16 13.66 -3.73
N PRO A 46 -5.00 13.01 -3.63
CA PRO A 46 -3.78 13.63 -3.13
C PRO A 46 -3.11 14.51 -4.19
N ILE A 47 -2.52 15.63 -3.76
CA ILE A 47 -1.59 16.42 -4.57
C ILE A 47 -0.17 16.11 -4.10
N ILE A 48 0.63 15.53 -4.99
CA ILE A 48 2.04 15.22 -4.78
C ILE A 48 2.89 16.10 -5.69
N LEU A 49 3.74 16.93 -5.10
CA LEU A 49 4.78 17.71 -5.78
C LEU A 49 6.16 17.11 -5.47
N THR A 50 7.19 17.55 -6.20
CA THR A 50 8.58 17.19 -5.93
C THR A 50 9.38 18.40 -5.45
N GLY A 51 10.48 18.21 -4.71
CA GLY A 51 11.34 19.33 -4.31
C GLY A 51 11.94 20.09 -5.50
N ARG A 52 12.06 19.44 -6.66
CA ARG A 52 12.36 20.07 -7.96
C ARG A 52 11.36 21.14 -8.40
N ASP A 53 10.11 21.12 -7.93
CA ASP A 53 9.15 22.21 -8.15
C ASP A 53 9.46 23.45 -7.28
N PHE A 54 10.31 23.28 -6.25
CA PHE A 54 10.77 24.26 -5.28
C PHE A 54 12.28 24.58 -5.43
N THR A 55 12.80 24.66 -6.66
CA THR A 55 14.23 24.83 -7.04
C THR A 55 15.10 25.85 -6.26
N THR A 56 14.51 26.81 -5.54
CA THR A 56 15.23 27.78 -4.68
C THR A 56 15.42 27.31 -3.23
N TRP A 57 14.72 26.27 -2.84
CA TRP A 57 14.72 25.65 -1.51
C TRP A 57 15.31 24.24 -1.53
N SER A 58 15.27 23.59 -2.70
CA SER A 58 15.74 22.24 -2.97
C SER A 58 17.25 22.17 -3.26
N ALA A 59 17.90 21.13 -2.77
CA ALA A 59 19.21 20.66 -3.24
C ALA A 59 19.07 19.84 -4.54
N ARG A 60 20.21 19.36 -5.07
CA ARG A 60 20.20 18.30 -6.11
C ARG A 60 20.09 16.94 -5.47
N SER A 61 19.31 16.07 -6.11
CA SER A 61 19.19 14.69 -5.67
C SER A 61 20.48 13.90 -5.74
N ASN A 62 20.64 12.94 -4.83
CA ASN A 62 21.85 12.11 -4.82
C ASN A 62 21.89 11.18 -6.03
N PHE A 63 22.93 11.32 -6.85
CA PHE A 63 23.26 10.32 -7.87
C PHE A 63 24.18 9.25 -7.27
N THR A 64 23.73 8.01 -7.30
CA THR A 64 24.50 6.82 -6.93
C THR A 64 24.71 5.91 -8.13
N PHE A 65 25.75 5.05 -8.06
CA PHE A 65 25.98 4.01 -9.06
C PHE A 65 26.70 2.81 -8.41
N LYS A 66 26.14 1.62 -8.64
CA LYS A 66 26.71 0.31 -8.28
C LYS A 66 27.38 -0.31 -9.53
N LEU A 67 28.38 -1.18 -9.33
CA LEU A 67 28.96 -2.02 -10.38
C LEU A 67 28.20 -3.35 -10.54
N PRO A 68 27.79 -3.73 -11.78
CA PRO A 68 27.14 -5.01 -12.04
C PRO A 68 28.00 -6.24 -11.68
N LEU A 69 27.31 -7.32 -11.30
CA LEU A 69 27.88 -8.64 -10.98
C LEU A 69 28.85 -8.68 -9.79
N THR A 70 28.87 -7.67 -8.92
CA THR A 70 29.64 -7.71 -7.66
C THR A 70 29.18 -8.80 -6.72
N ASP A 71 27.88 -9.07 -6.68
CA ASP A 71 27.27 -10.13 -5.87
C ASP A 71 27.90 -11.51 -6.12
N LEU A 72 28.31 -11.83 -7.36
CA LEU A 72 28.95 -13.12 -7.70
C LEU A 72 30.36 -13.29 -7.11
N ALA A 73 30.99 -12.22 -6.64
CA ALA A 73 32.26 -12.28 -5.92
C ALA A 73 32.07 -12.51 -4.41
N ASP A 74 30.96 -12.01 -3.86
CA ASP A 74 30.63 -12.06 -2.43
C ASP A 74 29.82 -13.32 -2.08
N CYS A 75 28.90 -13.72 -2.96
CA CYS A 75 28.05 -14.92 -2.88
C CYS A 75 28.03 -15.67 -4.23
N ALA A 76 28.82 -16.74 -4.35
CA ALA A 76 28.85 -17.55 -5.56
C ALA A 76 27.79 -18.67 -5.52
N PRO A 77 26.83 -18.74 -6.48
CA PRO A 77 25.83 -19.81 -6.51
C PRO A 77 26.45 -21.18 -6.82
N GLY A 78 26.02 -22.18 -6.06
CA GLY A 78 26.32 -23.59 -6.24
C GLY A 78 25.38 -24.28 -7.24
N ILE A 79 25.64 -25.57 -7.48
CA ILE A 79 24.80 -26.43 -8.31
C ILE A 79 24.44 -27.70 -7.53
N ASP A 80 23.15 -27.90 -7.22
CA ASP A 80 22.62 -29.18 -6.74
C ASP A 80 21.90 -29.92 -7.89
N PRO A 81 22.45 -31.04 -8.41
CA PRO A 81 21.82 -31.77 -9.50
C PRO A 81 20.58 -32.60 -9.10
N SER A 82 20.08 -32.48 -7.86
CA SER A 82 18.80 -33.07 -7.44
C SER A 82 17.59 -32.14 -7.67
N GLY A 83 17.78 -30.81 -7.68
CA GLY A 83 16.80 -29.80 -8.08
C GLY A 83 16.60 -29.75 -9.61
N PHE A 84 16.14 -30.86 -10.19
CA PHE A 84 15.98 -31.05 -11.64
C PHE A 84 14.53 -31.37 -12.05
N GLY A 85 13.58 -31.24 -11.12
CA GLY A 85 12.17 -31.63 -11.29
C GLY A 85 11.18 -30.67 -10.61
N ASP A 86 11.68 -29.55 -10.13
CA ASP A 86 11.09 -28.50 -9.28
C ASP A 86 11.13 -27.11 -9.95
N GLY A 87 11.66 -27.04 -11.18
CA GLY A 87 11.81 -25.79 -11.94
C GLY A 87 13.05 -25.00 -11.52
N LEU A 88 14.17 -25.21 -12.22
CA LEU A 88 15.43 -24.44 -12.07
C LEU A 88 16.08 -24.45 -10.67
N GLY A 89 15.52 -25.17 -9.69
CA GLY A 89 16.03 -25.37 -8.32
C GLY A 89 17.41 -26.06 -8.21
N PHE A 90 18.11 -26.29 -9.32
CA PHE A 90 19.49 -26.75 -9.32
C PHE A 90 20.46 -25.65 -8.85
N LEU A 91 20.05 -24.39 -8.77
CA LEU A 91 20.87 -23.30 -8.24
C LEU A 91 20.68 -23.16 -6.73
N THR A 92 21.76 -23.42 -5.98
CA THR A 92 21.78 -23.31 -4.52
C THR A 92 22.63 -22.14 -4.06
N THR A 93 22.21 -21.45 -3.02
CA THR A 93 22.87 -20.28 -2.46
C THR A 93 23.30 -20.59 -1.02
N PRO A 94 24.52 -20.20 -0.60
CA PRO A 94 24.95 -20.37 0.79
C PRO A 94 24.07 -19.59 1.79
N ASP A 95 23.72 -20.24 2.91
CA ASP A 95 22.93 -19.65 4.00
C ASP A 95 23.68 -18.55 4.79
N ASP A 96 24.96 -18.33 4.51
CA ASP A 96 25.77 -17.23 5.04
C ASP A 96 25.91 -16.04 4.07
N CYS A 97 25.20 -16.05 2.94
CA CYS A 97 25.06 -14.90 2.05
C CYS A 97 24.08 -13.83 2.59
N ALA A 98 24.01 -12.68 1.92
CA ALA A 98 23.13 -11.59 2.30
C ALA A 98 21.64 -11.99 2.20
N HIS A 99 20.95 -11.95 3.34
CA HIS A 99 19.48 -11.88 3.41
C HIS A 99 19.04 -10.42 3.40
N ASN A 100 18.06 -10.08 2.55
CA ASN A 100 17.38 -8.77 2.41
C ASN A 100 18.17 -7.58 3.02
N ASN A 101 19.26 -7.14 2.40
CA ASN A 101 20.17 -6.11 2.90
C ASN A 101 20.39 -4.97 1.88
N TYR A 102 20.79 -3.78 2.35
CA TYR A 102 21.25 -2.70 1.46
C TYR A 102 22.76 -2.77 1.21
N VAL A 103 23.16 -2.57 -0.05
CA VAL A 103 24.57 -2.55 -0.46
C VAL A 103 25.06 -1.15 -0.75
N GLU A 104 26.29 -0.90 -0.34
CA GLU A 104 27.01 0.34 -0.62
C GLU A 104 27.32 0.50 -2.13
N PRO A 105 26.98 1.65 -2.76
CA PRO A 105 27.38 1.94 -4.12
C PRO A 105 28.86 2.33 -4.23
N GLU A 106 29.52 1.96 -5.33
CA GLU A 106 30.90 2.39 -5.61
C GLU A 106 31.02 3.90 -5.91
N LEU A 107 29.92 4.56 -6.25
CA LEU A 107 29.81 6.02 -6.40
C LEU A 107 28.57 6.55 -5.68
N ASP A 108 28.76 7.59 -4.89
CA ASP A 108 27.73 8.38 -4.21
C ASP A 108 28.15 9.85 -4.31
N THR A 109 27.31 10.71 -4.89
CA THR A 109 27.68 12.12 -5.08
C THR A 109 27.73 12.93 -3.78
N GLN A 110 26.93 12.59 -2.76
CA GLN A 110 26.94 13.31 -1.48
C GLN A 110 28.24 13.07 -0.70
N ARG A 111 28.88 11.90 -0.88
CA ARG A 111 30.23 11.61 -0.32
C ARG A 111 31.36 12.43 -0.95
N HIS A 112 31.12 13.07 -2.10
CA HIS A 112 32.15 13.77 -2.87
C HIS A 112 31.90 15.27 -3.04
N ALA A 113 30.64 15.68 -3.12
CA ALA A 113 30.21 17.06 -3.28
C ALA A 113 28.89 17.30 -2.52
N PRO A 114 28.92 17.26 -1.16
CA PRO A 114 27.72 17.31 -0.34
C PRO A 114 26.91 18.59 -0.56
N GLN A 115 25.58 18.43 -0.59
CA GLN A 115 24.57 19.48 -0.71
C GLN A 115 23.54 19.32 0.40
N GLU A 116 22.93 20.42 0.82
CA GLU A 116 21.91 20.45 1.87
C GLU A 116 20.78 21.38 1.39
N GLY A 117 19.54 20.93 1.53
CA GLY A 117 18.36 21.67 1.10
C GLY A 117 17.82 22.61 2.17
N THR A 118 16.52 22.88 2.10
CA THR A 118 15.78 23.48 3.21
C THR A 118 15.33 22.35 4.14
N PRO A 119 15.71 22.34 5.44
CA PRO A 119 15.32 21.27 6.36
C PRO A 119 13.81 21.04 6.34
N ILE A 120 13.37 19.80 6.12
CA ILE A 120 11.96 19.48 5.82
C ILE A 120 10.99 19.95 6.90
N ALA A 121 11.39 19.87 8.18
CA ALA A 121 10.61 20.35 9.32
C ALA A 121 10.39 21.88 9.37
N ARG A 122 10.96 22.65 8.43
CA ARG A 122 10.67 24.09 8.23
C ARG A 122 9.68 24.35 7.07
N LEU A 123 9.23 23.33 6.35
CA LEU A 123 8.28 23.44 5.24
C LEU A 123 6.87 23.12 5.74
N LEU A 124 5.96 24.07 5.58
CA LEU A 124 4.62 24.03 6.17
C LEU A 124 3.55 24.33 5.13
N GLY A 125 2.51 23.50 5.04
CA GLY A 125 1.36 23.74 4.19
C GLY A 125 0.32 24.64 4.87
N TYR A 126 -0.18 25.63 4.13
CA TYR A 126 -1.23 26.54 4.54
C TYR A 126 -2.32 26.66 3.46
N HIS A 127 -3.56 26.94 3.87
CA HIS A 127 -4.57 27.51 2.97
C HIS A 127 -4.89 28.94 3.40
N TRP A 128 -5.52 29.73 2.52
CA TRP A 128 -6.13 30.99 2.91
C TRP A 128 -7.58 30.75 3.34
N ASP A 129 -7.95 31.18 4.55
CA ASP A 129 -9.35 31.27 4.96
C ASP A 129 -9.89 32.67 4.69
N ALA A 130 -10.83 32.76 3.75
CA ALA A 130 -11.53 34.00 3.42
C ALA A 130 -12.56 34.43 4.49
N ALA A 131 -12.97 33.55 5.41
CA ALA A 131 -13.93 33.88 6.46
C ALA A 131 -13.28 34.62 7.65
N SER A 132 -12.10 34.20 8.09
CA SER A 132 -11.30 34.86 9.13
C SER A 132 -10.23 35.82 8.58
N GLY A 133 -9.92 35.75 7.28
CA GLY A 133 -9.01 36.68 6.60
C GLY A 133 -7.54 36.44 6.94
N ARG A 134 -7.12 35.18 7.01
CA ARG A 134 -5.76 34.76 7.39
C ARG A 134 -5.35 33.46 6.71
N PHE A 135 -4.06 33.14 6.79
CA PHE A 135 -3.57 31.80 6.46
C PHE A 135 -3.76 30.85 7.65
N GLU A 136 -4.21 29.63 7.41
CA GLU A 136 -4.28 28.55 8.40
C GLU A 136 -3.51 27.33 7.91
N GLN A 137 -2.76 26.66 8.80
CA GLN A 137 -2.05 25.43 8.45
C GLN A 137 -3.04 24.30 8.13
N ILE A 138 -2.65 23.47 7.17
CA ILE A 138 -3.29 22.21 6.76
C ILE A 138 -2.37 21.02 7.06
N PRO A 139 -2.88 19.77 7.08
CA PRO A 139 -2.04 18.58 7.00
C PRO A 139 -1.16 18.65 5.75
N PHE A 140 0.15 18.58 5.97
CA PHE A 140 1.17 18.73 4.95
C PHE A 140 2.37 17.88 5.34
N GLN A 141 2.92 17.16 4.38
CA GLN A 141 3.91 16.12 4.60
C GLN A 141 5.02 16.29 3.57
N VAL A 142 6.27 16.09 4.01
CA VAL A 142 7.42 16.01 3.11
C VAL A 142 8.10 14.70 3.43
N ASP A 143 8.13 13.81 2.44
CA ASP A 143 8.70 12.48 2.55
C ASP A 143 10.04 12.49 1.80
N GLU A 144 11.15 12.31 2.52
CA GLU A 144 12.50 12.24 1.94
C GLU A 144 12.68 10.92 1.15
N VAL A 145 13.32 10.98 -0.02
CA VAL A 145 13.37 9.87 -1.00
C VAL A 145 14.78 9.71 -1.57
N PHE A 146 15.29 8.48 -1.64
CA PHE A 146 16.60 8.23 -2.26
C PHE A 146 16.77 6.85 -2.90
N THR A 147 17.83 6.72 -3.70
CA THR A 147 18.22 5.47 -4.35
C THR A 147 19.00 4.56 -3.41
N ARG A 148 18.53 3.31 -3.30
CA ARG A 148 19.14 2.22 -2.52
C ARG A 148 19.47 1.04 -3.44
N TYR A 149 20.32 0.12 -2.99
CA TYR A 149 20.62 -1.12 -3.70
C TYR A 149 20.24 -2.34 -2.87
N LEU A 150 19.25 -3.09 -3.36
CA LEU A 150 18.67 -4.27 -2.71
C LEU A 150 19.51 -5.51 -2.98
N ASP A 151 19.84 -6.27 -1.95
CA ASP A 151 20.53 -7.57 -2.05
C ASP A 151 19.81 -8.62 -1.22
N ASN A 152 19.53 -9.77 -1.84
CA ASN A 152 19.03 -10.95 -1.14
C ASN A 152 19.67 -12.21 -1.72
N SER A 153 21.00 -12.16 -1.91
CA SER A 153 21.84 -13.22 -2.51
C SER A 153 21.75 -14.58 -1.82
N ALA A 154 21.19 -14.67 -0.60
CA ALA A 154 20.87 -15.94 0.04
C ALA A 154 19.70 -16.70 -0.61
N SER A 155 18.86 -16.05 -1.43
CA SER A 155 17.72 -16.68 -2.13
C SER A 155 18.15 -17.47 -3.37
N GLY A 156 17.56 -18.65 -3.59
CA GLY A 156 17.76 -19.44 -4.81
C GLY A 156 17.40 -18.73 -6.12
N PHE A 157 16.60 -17.65 -6.04
CA PHE A 157 16.17 -16.81 -7.16
C PHE A 157 16.94 -15.49 -7.27
N ALA A 158 17.94 -15.26 -6.41
CA ALA A 158 18.97 -14.23 -6.61
C ALA A 158 19.74 -14.30 -7.95
N PRO A 159 19.81 -15.43 -8.69
CA PRO A 159 20.30 -15.45 -10.07
C PRO A 159 19.55 -14.51 -11.03
N TYR A 160 18.28 -14.17 -10.80
CA TYR A 160 17.51 -13.23 -11.63
C TYR A 160 17.68 -11.78 -11.17
N SER A 161 17.57 -11.53 -9.86
CA SER A 161 17.59 -10.17 -9.31
C SER A 161 18.99 -9.62 -9.01
N GLY A 162 19.86 -10.41 -8.39
CA GLY A 162 21.18 -9.96 -7.91
C GLY A 162 21.07 -8.73 -6.97
N GLN A 163 21.93 -7.74 -7.22
CA GLN A 163 21.92 -6.44 -6.53
C GLN A 163 21.15 -5.39 -7.35
N ASP A 164 19.94 -5.03 -6.92
CA ASP A 164 18.97 -4.21 -7.66
C ASP A 164 18.93 -2.75 -7.22
N GLN A 165 18.88 -1.80 -8.15
CA GLN A 165 18.52 -0.42 -7.83
C GLN A 165 17.02 -0.31 -7.49
N HIS A 166 16.70 0.40 -6.41
CA HIS A 166 15.33 0.80 -6.08
C HIS A 166 15.30 2.17 -5.41
N THR A 167 14.31 3.01 -5.76
CA THR A 167 14.18 4.38 -5.23
C THR A 167 12.97 4.44 -4.29
N THR A 168 13.23 4.71 -3.02
CA THR A 168 12.25 4.62 -1.95
C THR A 168 12.57 5.60 -0.80
N TYR A 169 11.71 5.64 0.20
CA TYR A 169 11.69 6.68 1.22
C TYR A 169 12.76 6.50 2.30
N ALA A 170 13.07 7.58 3.01
CA ALA A 170 13.59 7.53 4.37
C ALA A 170 12.49 7.04 5.31
N PHE A 171 12.58 5.79 5.77
CA PHE A 171 11.55 5.16 6.60
C PHE A 171 11.77 5.37 8.11
N GLU A 172 10.68 5.42 8.88
CA GLU A 172 10.73 5.47 10.35
C GLU A 172 11.09 4.11 10.95
N ARG A 173 10.72 3.01 10.28
CA ARG A 173 11.11 1.63 10.60
C ARG A 173 11.51 0.91 9.32
N GLU A 174 12.61 0.16 9.36
CA GLU A 174 13.08 -0.69 8.26
C GLU A 174 12.97 -2.16 8.67
N GLY A 175 11.86 -2.80 8.31
CA GLY A 175 11.44 -4.09 8.88
C GLY A 175 12.43 -5.24 8.64
N PHE A 176 13.14 -5.22 7.51
CA PHE A 176 14.12 -6.25 7.15
C PHE A 176 15.26 -6.38 8.16
N ARG A 177 15.56 -5.32 8.94
CA ARG A 177 16.61 -5.30 9.98
C ARG A 177 16.21 -6.03 11.27
N TYR A 178 14.93 -6.32 11.47
CA TYR A 178 14.40 -6.90 12.71
C TYR A 178 14.70 -8.41 12.79
N ARG A 179 15.93 -8.73 13.18
CA ARG A 179 16.55 -10.07 13.11
C ARG A 179 17.15 -10.55 14.42
N ASP A 180 17.69 -9.61 15.20
CA ASP A 180 18.23 -9.88 16.52
C ASP A 180 17.11 -10.19 17.51
N GLU A 181 17.49 -10.83 18.63
CA GLU A 181 16.58 -11.23 19.70
C GLU A 181 16.72 -10.28 20.89
N ASP A 182 15.58 -9.78 21.40
CA ASP A 182 15.52 -9.11 22.70
C ASP A 182 16.20 -10.02 23.76
N PRO A 183 17.24 -9.53 24.48
CA PRO A 183 18.02 -10.35 25.41
C PRO A 183 17.25 -10.92 26.60
N ASP A 184 16.13 -10.28 27.00
CA ASP A 184 15.24 -10.72 28.07
C ASP A 184 14.05 -11.55 27.51
N ASN A 185 13.66 -11.38 26.24
CA ASN A 185 12.63 -12.18 25.57
C ASN A 185 12.95 -12.55 24.10
N PRO A 186 13.55 -13.72 23.81
CA PRO A 186 14.02 -14.08 22.47
C PRO A 186 12.92 -14.40 21.44
N CYS A 187 11.66 -14.12 21.76
CA CYS A 187 10.56 -14.09 20.80
C CYS A 187 10.31 -12.71 20.19
N ILE A 188 10.87 -11.63 20.75
CA ILE A 188 10.74 -10.27 20.21
C ILE A 188 11.95 -9.96 19.33
N ALA A 189 11.68 -9.38 18.16
CA ALA A 189 12.66 -8.95 17.20
C ALA A 189 13.18 -7.54 17.50
N GLU A 190 14.50 -7.39 17.56
CA GLU A 190 15.18 -6.10 17.62
C GLU A 190 15.91 -5.79 16.29
N PRO A 191 16.05 -4.51 15.90
CA PRO A 191 16.77 -4.13 14.69
C PRO A 191 18.28 -4.30 14.86
N GLU A 192 18.92 -5.02 13.93
CA GLU A 192 20.38 -5.26 13.92
C GLU A 192 21.22 -3.98 13.65
N SER A 193 20.57 -2.90 13.23
CA SER A 193 21.18 -1.60 12.90
C SER A 193 20.12 -0.49 12.78
N ASP A 194 20.55 0.76 12.90
CA ASP A 194 19.71 1.95 12.69
C ASP A 194 19.14 2.03 11.25
N VAL A 195 18.01 2.73 11.09
CA VAL A 195 17.41 3.02 9.78
C VAL A 195 18.31 3.97 8.95
N MET A 196 18.18 3.92 7.62
CA MET A 196 19.00 4.76 6.74
C MET A 196 18.33 6.13 6.49
N GLU A 197 18.90 7.18 7.09
CA GLU A 197 18.61 8.59 6.78
C GLU A 197 18.92 8.93 5.30
N ASP A 198 18.34 10.01 4.78
CA ASP A 198 18.65 10.49 3.43
C ASP A 198 20.10 11.02 3.32
N PRO A 199 20.88 10.60 2.29
CA PRO A 199 22.19 11.18 2.02
C PRO A 199 22.20 12.70 1.74
N VAL A 200 21.08 13.28 1.31
CA VAL A 200 20.88 14.73 1.13
C VAL A 200 20.14 15.30 2.34
N LYS A 201 20.73 16.26 3.05
CA LYS A 201 20.07 16.79 4.27
C LYS A 201 18.99 17.81 3.92
N GLY A 202 17.73 17.40 4.03
CA GLY A 202 16.58 18.23 3.74
C GLY A 202 16.42 18.55 2.26
N LEU A 203 15.20 18.99 1.93
CA LEU A 203 14.60 19.00 0.59
C LEU A 203 15.56 18.87 -0.61
N ASP A 204 15.48 17.76 -1.34
CA ASP A 204 16.17 17.51 -2.62
C ASP A 204 15.21 17.47 -3.84
N ASP A 205 15.75 17.29 -5.06
CA ASP A 205 14.95 17.34 -6.31
C ASP A 205 13.84 16.27 -6.39
N ASN A 206 13.94 15.13 -5.68
CA ASN A 206 13.00 14.01 -5.78
C ASN A 206 12.26 13.66 -4.50
N ASP A 207 12.50 14.35 -3.39
CA ASP A 207 11.60 14.33 -2.22
C ASP A 207 10.17 14.70 -2.61
N GLU A 208 9.18 14.02 -2.01
CA GLU A 208 7.76 14.24 -2.30
C GLU A 208 7.11 15.17 -1.26
N LEU A 209 6.42 16.22 -1.71
CA LEU A 209 5.64 17.12 -0.86
C LEU A 209 4.15 16.87 -1.10
N ALA A 210 3.45 16.41 -0.05
CA ALA A 210 2.09 15.88 -0.12
C ALA A 210 1.08 16.70 0.70
N PHE A 211 -0.14 16.83 0.17
CA PHE A 211 -1.37 17.29 0.85
C PHE A 211 -2.61 16.80 0.08
N MET A 212 -3.83 16.91 0.64
CA MET A 212 -5.05 16.50 -0.09
C MET A 212 -5.67 17.67 -0.85
N ALA A 213 -6.20 17.43 -2.05
CA ALA A 213 -6.80 18.47 -2.90
C ALA A 213 -7.94 19.25 -2.21
N LYS A 214 -8.69 18.56 -1.33
CA LYS A 214 -9.79 19.12 -0.53
C LYS A 214 -9.36 20.29 0.39
N ASP A 215 -8.08 20.35 0.78
CA ASP A 215 -7.56 21.29 1.79
C ASP A 215 -7.15 22.63 1.19
N ALA A 216 -7.26 22.76 -0.14
CA ALA A 216 -6.97 23.98 -0.87
C ALA A 216 -8.05 25.06 -0.67
N GLY A 217 -7.60 26.30 -0.45
CA GLY A 217 -8.49 27.46 -0.27
C GLY A 217 -8.70 28.27 -1.55
N PRO A 218 -9.49 29.36 -1.49
CA PRO A 218 -9.43 30.41 -2.50
C PRO A 218 -8.06 31.12 -2.48
N ALA A 219 -7.75 31.88 -3.53
CA ALA A 219 -6.55 32.70 -3.58
C ALA A 219 -6.51 33.73 -2.43
N ALA A 220 -5.35 33.85 -1.78
CA ALA A 220 -5.07 34.93 -0.85
C ALA A 220 -5.02 36.29 -1.57
N PRO A 221 -5.55 37.37 -0.98
CA PRO A 221 -5.39 38.74 -1.48
C PRO A 221 -3.92 39.14 -1.71
N ALA A 222 -3.67 40.07 -2.63
CA ALA A 222 -2.32 40.57 -2.92
C ALA A 222 -1.70 41.40 -1.77
N ASP A 223 -2.53 41.87 -0.84
CA ASP A 223 -2.16 42.52 0.42
C ASP A 223 -2.24 41.58 1.64
N ALA A 224 -2.44 40.27 1.42
CA ALA A 224 -2.36 39.27 2.47
C ALA A 224 -0.96 39.24 3.09
N VAL A 225 -0.93 39.04 4.41
CA VAL A 225 0.29 39.08 5.21
C VAL A 225 0.63 37.68 5.68
N LEU A 226 1.90 37.27 5.52
CA LEU A 226 2.37 35.97 6.02
C LEU A 226 2.29 35.92 7.55
N PRO A 227 1.91 34.77 8.16
CA PRO A 227 2.01 34.55 9.59
C PRO A 227 3.40 34.88 10.17
N ASP A 228 3.42 35.36 11.42
CA ASP A 228 4.65 35.70 12.13
C ASP A 228 5.64 34.51 12.16
N GLY A 229 6.90 34.77 11.83
CA GLY A 229 7.95 33.75 11.84
C GLY A 229 8.06 32.90 10.58
N LEU A 230 7.48 33.31 9.45
CA LEU A 230 7.70 32.69 8.13
C LEU A 230 8.59 33.59 7.25
N ASP A 231 9.65 33.01 6.66
CA ASP A 231 10.65 33.71 5.83
C ASP A 231 10.14 33.95 4.39
N GLU A 232 9.49 32.94 3.81
CA GLU A 232 9.07 32.90 2.40
C GLU A 232 7.81 32.05 2.19
N ALA A 233 7.13 32.23 1.05
CA ALA A 233 6.05 31.37 0.58
C ALA A 233 6.14 31.06 -0.92
N ARG A 234 5.50 29.96 -1.34
CA ARG A 234 5.16 29.62 -2.73
C ARG A 234 3.68 29.23 -2.78
N ALA A 235 2.96 29.69 -3.79
CA ALA A 235 1.59 29.27 -4.05
C ALA A 235 1.62 27.99 -4.88
N VAL A 236 0.82 27.01 -4.52
CA VAL A 236 0.49 25.84 -5.33
C VAL A 236 -0.90 26.09 -5.89
N ARG A 237 -0.97 26.50 -7.16
CA ARG A 237 -2.23 26.73 -7.88
C ARG A 237 -2.70 25.42 -8.47
N ILE A 238 -3.90 24.99 -8.10
CA ILE A 238 -4.48 23.68 -8.44
C ILE A 238 -5.66 23.90 -9.39
N VAL A 239 -5.66 23.21 -10.52
CA VAL A 239 -6.64 23.36 -11.61
C VAL A 239 -7.11 22.00 -12.10
N ASP A 240 -8.42 21.82 -12.26
CA ASP A 240 -9.00 20.74 -13.06
C ASP A 240 -8.89 21.09 -14.56
N PRO A 241 -8.23 20.28 -15.41
CA PRO A 241 -8.19 20.50 -16.85
C PRO A 241 -9.55 20.46 -17.56
N ARG A 242 -10.57 19.79 -16.98
CA ARG A 242 -11.95 19.71 -17.49
C ARG A 242 -12.80 20.91 -17.03
N ASP A 243 -12.62 21.42 -15.81
CA ASP A 243 -13.13 22.75 -15.37
C ASP A 243 -12.01 23.75 -15.02
N PRO A 244 -11.34 24.36 -16.02
CA PRO A 244 -10.35 25.41 -15.80
C PRO A 244 -10.95 26.76 -15.33
N GLY A 245 -12.27 26.83 -15.12
CA GLY A 245 -12.92 27.94 -14.43
C GLY A 245 -12.81 27.84 -12.91
N THR A 246 -12.65 26.62 -12.39
CA THR A 246 -12.39 26.35 -10.97
C THR A 246 -10.89 26.29 -10.71
N THR A 247 -10.43 26.96 -9.65
CA THR A 247 -9.02 26.99 -9.24
C THR A 247 -8.93 27.18 -7.74
N SER A 248 -8.15 26.35 -7.07
CA SER A 248 -7.88 26.43 -5.63
C SER A 248 -6.38 26.59 -5.37
N PHE A 249 -6.03 26.96 -4.15
CA PHE A 249 -4.67 27.33 -3.75
C PHE A 249 -4.28 26.74 -2.40
N VAL A 250 -3.14 26.05 -2.38
CA VAL A 250 -2.36 25.79 -1.17
C VAL A 250 -1.13 26.69 -1.20
N TYR A 251 -0.55 26.97 -0.03
CA TYR A 251 0.64 27.78 0.13
C TYR A 251 1.66 26.99 0.93
N VAL A 252 2.75 26.57 0.29
CA VAL A 252 3.89 26.01 1.02
C VAL A 252 4.72 27.19 1.52
N MET A 253 4.94 27.25 2.83
CA MET A 253 5.62 28.34 3.50
C MET A 253 6.84 27.82 4.27
N LYS A 254 7.90 28.63 4.29
CA LYS A 254 9.18 28.31 4.90
C LYS A 254 9.28 29.02 6.25
N ALA A 255 9.17 28.27 7.35
CA ALA A 255 9.32 28.80 8.69
C ALA A 255 10.75 29.31 8.93
N ALA A 256 10.89 30.38 9.71
CA ALA A 256 12.16 30.91 10.19
C ALA A 256 12.88 29.94 11.14
N ALA A 257 14.14 30.22 11.47
CA ALA A 257 14.82 29.51 12.56
C ALA A 257 14.17 29.87 13.92
N GLY A 258 13.40 28.95 14.49
CA GLY A 258 12.53 29.24 15.64
C GLY A 258 11.20 29.92 15.26
N GLY A 259 10.75 29.76 14.01
CA GLY A 259 9.40 30.08 13.57
C GLY A 259 8.34 29.10 14.10
N PRO A 260 7.12 29.09 13.55
CA PRO A 260 6.09 28.13 13.93
C PRO A 260 6.49 26.70 13.53
N GLU A 261 6.07 25.74 14.35
CA GLU A 261 6.17 24.30 14.09
C GLU A 261 4.96 23.82 13.26
N ALA A 262 4.99 22.56 12.83
CA ALA A 262 3.84 21.90 12.22
C ALA A 262 2.73 21.68 13.25
N LYS A 263 1.51 22.11 12.91
CA LYS A 263 0.26 21.88 13.66
C LYS A 263 -0.21 20.43 13.54
N PHE A 264 0.22 19.74 12.48
CA PHE A 264 -0.20 18.38 12.17
C PHE A 264 0.98 17.43 12.07
N ASP A 265 0.80 16.23 12.61
CA ASP A 265 1.71 15.09 12.55
C ASP A 265 0.89 13.79 12.40
N LYS A 266 1.55 12.63 12.42
CA LYS A 266 0.89 11.32 12.29
C LYS A 266 -0.12 10.97 13.41
N THR A 267 -0.14 11.72 14.52
CA THR A 267 -1.09 11.52 15.63
C THR A 267 -2.40 12.31 15.49
N ASN A 268 -2.49 13.23 14.53
CA ASN A 268 -3.68 14.06 14.30
C ASN A 268 -3.98 14.34 12.81
N GLY A 269 -3.36 13.57 11.91
CA GLY A 269 -3.54 13.61 10.47
C GLY A 269 -4.77 12.85 9.95
N TYR A 270 -4.69 12.34 8.72
CA TYR A 270 -5.78 11.59 8.08
C TYR A 270 -5.66 10.06 8.14
N VAL A 271 -4.49 9.55 8.50
CA VAL A 271 -4.16 8.12 8.48
C VAL A 271 -3.42 7.80 9.76
N ASP A 272 -3.99 6.89 10.54
CA ASP A 272 -3.39 6.31 11.74
C ASP A 272 -2.88 4.90 11.41
N TYR A 273 -1.67 4.56 11.85
CA TYR A 273 -1.01 3.28 11.61
C TYR A 273 -0.58 2.64 12.94
N GLU A 274 -1.37 1.67 13.38
CA GLU A 274 -1.14 0.93 14.63
C GLU A 274 -0.62 -0.47 14.29
N ARG A 275 0.68 -0.73 14.53
CA ARG A 275 1.23 -2.10 14.52
C ARG A 275 0.74 -2.84 15.75
N ASP A 276 0.37 -4.12 15.60
CA ASP A 276 -0.14 -4.92 16.71
C ASP A 276 0.90 -5.06 17.83
N ALA A 277 0.44 -5.25 19.07
CA ALA A 277 1.30 -5.46 20.23
C ALA A 277 2.17 -6.75 20.16
N ASN A 278 1.96 -7.60 19.15
CA ASN A 278 2.81 -8.76 18.84
C ASN A 278 3.40 -8.71 17.41
N ALA A 279 3.38 -7.56 16.73
CA ALA A 279 3.88 -7.42 15.35
C ALA A 279 5.38 -7.72 15.22
N ASP A 280 6.18 -7.47 16.26
CA ASP A 280 7.60 -7.84 16.32
C ASP A 280 7.84 -9.23 16.96
N THR A 281 6.82 -10.08 17.09
CA THR A 281 7.01 -11.48 17.52
C THR A 281 7.52 -12.32 16.35
N PHE A 282 8.61 -13.06 16.56
CA PHE A 282 9.15 -14.01 15.59
C PHE A 282 8.24 -15.22 15.38
N GLU A 283 7.75 -15.39 14.17
CA GLU A 283 7.03 -16.57 13.71
C GLU A 283 7.84 -17.39 12.70
N LYS A 284 7.42 -18.63 12.41
CA LYS A 284 7.95 -19.32 11.22
C LYS A 284 7.42 -18.60 9.98
N SER A 285 8.33 -18.18 9.11
CA SER A 285 8.03 -17.51 7.84
C SER A 285 8.96 -18.12 6.79
N GLU A 286 8.40 -19.04 6.01
CA GLU A 286 9.11 -19.84 5.00
C GLU A 286 8.08 -20.31 3.95
N SER A 287 8.47 -20.34 2.68
CA SER A 287 7.68 -20.96 1.61
C SER A 287 7.59 -22.49 1.77
N SER A 288 6.71 -23.11 0.99
CA SER A 288 6.73 -24.56 0.75
C SER A 288 7.90 -25.03 -0.11
N TYR A 289 8.54 -24.12 -0.84
CA TYR A 289 9.64 -24.44 -1.73
C TYR A 289 10.99 -24.09 -1.07
N ASP A 290 11.86 -25.10 -0.95
CA ASP A 290 13.17 -24.94 -0.32
C ASP A 290 13.98 -23.83 -1.02
N ASN A 291 14.59 -22.94 -0.22
CA ASN A 291 15.46 -21.83 -0.65
C ASN A 291 14.79 -20.67 -1.43
N TYR A 292 13.46 -20.65 -1.59
CA TYR A 292 12.75 -19.48 -2.11
C TYR A 292 12.75 -18.34 -1.07
N GLY A 293 12.78 -17.07 -1.53
CA GLY A 293 12.77 -15.85 -0.69
C GLY A 293 13.66 -15.85 0.57
N ASN A 294 14.78 -16.58 0.55
CA ASN A 294 15.42 -17.15 1.74
C ASN A 294 15.68 -16.15 2.89
N ALA A 295 15.38 -16.54 4.14
CA ALA A 295 15.48 -15.73 5.36
C ALA A 295 16.55 -16.22 6.35
N PRO A 296 16.98 -15.39 7.33
CA PRO A 296 17.80 -15.86 8.44
C PRO A 296 17.09 -16.96 9.25
N ARG A 297 17.86 -17.92 9.78
CA ARG A 297 17.34 -18.97 10.69
C ARG A 297 17.49 -18.55 12.15
N GLY A 298 16.46 -18.80 12.96
CA GLY A 298 16.49 -18.53 14.39
C GLY A 298 15.35 -19.24 15.15
N LYS A 299 15.18 -18.91 16.43
CA LYS A 299 14.07 -19.42 17.24
C LYS A 299 12.75 -18.87 16.71
N VAL A 300 11.77 -19.74 16.50
CA VAL A 300 10.38 -19.36 16.17
C VAL A 300 9.48 -19.47 17.40
N CYS A 301 8.45 -18.64 17.48
CA CYS A 301 7.54 -18.56 18.63
C CYS A 301 6.06 -18.75 18.25
N ASP A 302 5.26 -19.22 19.22
CA ASP A 302 3.82 -19.48 19.06
C ASP A 302 2.96 -18.20 19.12
N GLU A 303 1.65 -18.34 18.94
CA GLU A 303 0.73 -17.19 18.94
C GLU A 303 0.75 -16.46 20.30
N GLU A 304 0.92 -17.20 21.39
CA GLU A 304 1.08 -16.71 22.76
C GLU A 304 2.46 -16.12 23.09
N GLY A 305 3.44 -16.20 22.18
CA GLY A 305 4.78 -15.59 22.34
C GLY A 305 5.79 -16.42 23.14
N ASN A 306 5.66 -17.76 23.14
CA ASN A 306 6.64 -18.69 23.72
C ASN A 306 7.51 -19.31 22.63
N VAL A 307 8.78 -19.61 22.96
CA VAL A 307 9.71 -20.30 22.05
C VAL A 307 9.22 -21.72 21.76
N VAL A 308 8.95 -22.01 20.48
CA VAL A 308 8.54 -23.35 20.05
C VAL A 308 9.69 -24.33 20.28
N THR A 309 9.36 -25.51 20.80
CA THR A 309 10.31 -26.57 21.15
C THR A 309 10.10 -27.78 20.24
N GLY A 310 11.18 -28.28 19.62
CA GLY A 310 11.17 -29.47 18.76
C GLY A 310 11.03 -30.79 19.54
N GLU A 311 10.89 -31.90 18.82
CA GLU A 311 10.69 -33.24 19.42
C GLU A 311 11.82 -33.68 20.38
N ASP A 312 13.02 -33.13 20.21
CA ASP A 312 14.20 -33.43 21.03
C ASP A 312 14.30 -32.60 22.31
N GLY A 313 13.33 -31.70 22.56
CA GLY A 313 13.27 -30.83 23.73
C GLY A 313 14.14 -29.58 23.65
N LYS A 314 14.65 -29.20 22.47
CA LYS A 314 15.36 -27.92 22.24
C LYS A 314 14.50 -26.89 21.50
N PRO A 315 14.82 -25.59 21.56
CA PRO A 315 14.23 -24.58 20.69
C PRO A 315 14.28 -25.00 19.22
N LEU A 316 13.16 -24.82 18.52
CA LEU A 316 13.04 -25.06 17.08
C LEU A 316 13.72 -23.92 16.31
N ILE A 317 14.63 -24.26 15.38
CA ILE A 317 15.46 -23.29 14.64
C ILE A 317 15.15 -23.34 13.14
N GLU A 318 14.30 -22.42 12.67
CA GLU A 318 13.75 -22.38 11.31
C GLU A 318 13.88 -20.97 10.73
N ARG A 319 13.52 -20.78 9.45
CA ARG A 319 13.36 -19.43 8.87
C ARG A 319 12.29 -18.68 9.63
N ARG A 320 12.62 -17.44 10.01
CA ARG A 320 11.74 -16.62 10.85
C ARG A 320 11.72 -15.18 10.39
N ARG A 321 10.60 -14.50 10.66
CA ARG A 321 10.45 -13.05 10.53
C ARG A 321 9.52 -12.53 11.63
N PRO A 322 9.48 -11.21 11.88
CA PRO A 322 8.38 -10.57 12.61
C PRO A 322 7.01 -10.96 12.01
N ARG A 323 5.93 -10.68 12.74
CA ARG A 323 4.55 -10.81 12.23
C ARG A 323 4.17 -9.68 11.27
N ASP A 324 4.64 -8.46 11.55
CA ASP A 324 4.32 -7.24 10.78
C ASP A 324 2.81 -6.98 10.62
N TYR A 325 2.02 -7.48 11.58
CA TYR A 325 0.58 -7.26 11.68
C TYR A 325 0.28 -5.79 12.06
N ALA A 326 -0.73 -5.20 11.43
CA ALA A 326 -1.08 -3.81 11.66
C ALA A 326 -2.52 -3.47 11.29
N TRP A 327 -2.95 -2.29 11.71
CA TRP A 327 -4.15 -1.60 11.26
C TRP A 327 -3.80 -0.25 10.65
N ILE A 328 -4.39 0.05 9.50
CA ILE A 328 -4.59 1.42 9.04
C ILE A 328 -6.00 1.86 9.46
N THR A 329 -6.16 3.08 9.95
CA THR A 329 -7.45 3.70 10.27
C THR A 329 -7.55 5.11 9.68
N THR A 330 -8.65 5.41 9.00
CA THR A 330 -8.98 6.73 8.41
C THR A 330 -10.44 7.09 8.68
N ASP A 331 -10.87 8.34 8.46
CA ASP A 331 -12.30 8.75 8.60
C ASP A 331 -13.26 8.15 7.55
N ARG A 332 -12.79 7.17 6.77
CA ARG A 332 -13.55 6.44 5.76
C ARG A 332 -13.41 4.93 5.85
N TYR A 333 -12.26 4.41 6.26
CA TYR A 333 -12.03 2.97 6.29
C TYR A 333 -11.02 2.54 7.36
N ARG A 334 -11.14 1.28 7.78
CA ARG A 334 -10.05 0.53 8.43
C ARG A 334 -9.60 -0.59 7.53
N PHE A 335 -8.30 -0.84 7.51
CA PHE A 335 -7.65 -1.84 6.67
C PHE A 335 -6.73 -2.72 7.55
N ARG A 336 -6.75 -4.04 7.33
CA ARG A 336 -6.00 -5.00 8.15
C ARG A 336 -4.87 -5.67 7.39
N TYR A 337 -3.70 -5.71 8.04
CA TYR A 337 -2.61 -6.62 7.73
C TYR A 337 -2.54 -7.73 8.78
N ASP A 338 -2.76 -8.97 8.35
CA ASP A 338 -2.40 -10.18 9.10
C ASP A 338 -1.12 -10.84 8.52
N GLY A 339 -0.32 -10.06 7.78
CA GLY A 339 0.98 -10.46 7.26
C GLY A 339 1.57 -9.41 6.31
N ARG A 340 2.64 -9.79 5.61
CA ARG A 340 3.32 -8.92 4.64
C ARG A 340 2.48 -8.72 3.38
N TRP A 341 2.21 -9.78 2.63
CA TRP A 341 1.29 -9.76 1.49
C TRP A 341 -0.18 -9.91 1.90
N LEU A 342 -0.46 -10.65 2.99
CA LEU A 342 -1.80 -10.98 3.47
C LEU A 342 -2.57 -9.77 4.04
N MET A 343 -3.57 -9.32 3.28
CA MET A 343 -4.47 -8.21 3.61
C MET A 343 -5.90 -8.76 3.75
N THR A 344 -6.41 -8.85 4.97
CA THR A 344 -7.60 -9.67 5.28
C THR A 344 -8.88 -8.88 5.47
N GLN A 345 -8.82 -7.56 5.73
CA GLN A 345 -10.03 -6.80 6.08
C GLN A 345 -10.04 -5.40 5.49
N ILE A 346 -11.20 -4.99 4.98
CA ILE A 346 -11.59 -3.61 4.68
C ILE A 346 -12.95 -3.36 5.34
N ARG A 347 -13.00 -2.36 6.23
CA ARG A 347 -14.23 -1.98 6.93
C ARG A 347 -14.51 -0.51 6.67
N ILE A 348 -15.64 -0.20 6.04
CA ILE A 348 -15.97 1.15 5.61
C ILE A 348 -16.82 1.84 6.68
N SER A 349 -16.57 3.13 6.91
CA SER A 349 -17.39 4.01 7.76
C SER A 349 -18.30 4.86 6.90
N ASP A 350 -19.54 5.08 7.33
CA ASP A 350 -20.44 6.07 6.75
C ASP A 350 -20.39 7.42 7.49
N ASP A 351 -20.20 7.38 8.81
CA ASP A 351 -20.37 8.51 9.73
C ASP A 351 -19.13 9.40 9.93
N GLY A 352 -17.99 9.04 9.33
CA GLY A 352 -16.75 9.82 9.47
C GLY A 352 -15.76 9.24 10.49
N GLY A 353 -15.81 7.92 10.69
CA GLY A 353 -14.94 7.18 11.60
C GLY A 353 -15.45 7.08 13.04
N GLU A 354 -16.70 7.50 13.33
CA GLU A 354 -17.32 7.24 14.64
C GLU A 354 -17.65 5.74 14.78
N THR A 355 -18.09 5.10 13.70
CA THR A 355 -18.24 3.65 13.57
C THR A 355 -17.78 3.14 12.19
N TYR A 356 -17.52 1.84 12.09
CA TYR A 356 -17.21 1.14 10.85
C TYR A 356 -18.16 -0.06 10.72
N GLY A 357 -18.47 -0.43 9.48
CA GLY A 357 -19.28 -1.58 9.14
C GLY A 357 -18.58 -2.93 9.45
N PRO A 358 -19.17 -4.04 8.97
CA PRO A 358 -18.47 -5.31 8.92
C PRO A 358 -17.30 -5.25 7.93
N ASP A 359 -16.63 -6.38 7.76
CA ASP A 359 -15.78 -6.58 6.59
C ASP A 359 -16.54 -6.50 5.28
N VAL A 360 -15.83 -6.18 4.20
CA VAL A 360 -16.35 -6.26 2.83
C VAL A 360 -15.49 -7.13 1.90
N ILE A 361 -14.33 -7.64 2.36
CA ILE A 361 -13.47 -8.59 1.63
C ILE A 361 -13.29 -9.89 2.40
N ASP A 362 -13.00 -11.00 1.71
CA ASP A 362 -12.34 -12.16 2.31
C ASP A 362 -10.85 -11.85 2.52
N ARG A 363 -10.20 -11.39 1.44
CA ARG A 363 -8.84 -10.86 1.42
C ARG A 363 -8.49 -10.25 0.06
N TRP A 364 -7.35 -9.56 0.00
CA TRP A 364 -6.59 -9.43 -1.25
C TRP A 364 -5.77 -10.71 -1.47
N LYS A 365 -5.77 -11.26 -2.70
CA LYS A 365 -5.04 -12.48 -3.07
C LYS A 365 -3.98 -12.20 -4.12
N ALA A 366 -2.86 -12.90 -4.03
CA ALA A 366 -1.85 -12.95 -5.07
C ALA A 366 -1.39 -14.39 -5.28
N ARG A 367 -1.35 -14.81 -6.54
CA ARG A 367 -1.07 -16.18 -6.94
C ARG A 367 -0.14 -16.25 -8.13
N ALA A 368 0.54 -17.39 -8.27
CA ALA A 368 1.24 -17.77 -9.49
C ALA A 368 0.96 -19.22 -9.89
N PHE A 369 1.12 -19.50 -11.18
CA PHE A 369 1.05 -20.80 -11.84
C PHE A 369 -0.35 -21.46 -11.90
N ALA A 370 -1.12 -21.52 -10.81
CA ALA A 370 -2.44 -22.15 -10.77
C ALA A 370 -3.46 -21.33 -9.96
N GLN A 371 -4.73 -21.37 -10.36
CA GLN A 371 -5.87 -20.85 -9.57
C GLN A 371 -6.47 -21.92 -8.65
N ASP A 372 -6.53 -23.19 -9.08
CA ASP A 372 -7.00 -24.30 -8.23
C ASP A 372 -5.80 -24.99 -7.55
N PRO A 373 -5.76 -25.11 -6.21
CA PRO A 373 -4.66 -25.75 -5.48
C PRO A 373 -4.48 -27.26 -5.77
N GLY A 374 -5.45 -27.92 -6.40
CA GLY A 374 -5.36 -29.30 -6.89
C GLY A 374 -4.68 -29.45 -8.26
N SER A 375 -4.34 -28.35 -8.93
CA SER A 375 -3.78 -28.34 -10.29
C SER A 375 -2.27 -28.61 -10.33
N GLU A 376 -1.80 -29.29 -11.39
CA GLU A 376 -0.37 -29.50 -11.68
C GLU A 376 0.06 -28.69 -12.92
N THR A 377 1.16 -27.93 -12.84
CA THR A 377 1.74 -27.18 -13.98
C THR A 377 3.18 -27.65 -14.33
N PRO A 378 3.69 -27.37 -15.55
CA PRO A 378 4.96 -27.96 -16.02
C PRO A 378 6.26 -27.37 -15.46
N CYS A 379 6.21 -26.28 -14.70
CA CYS A 379 7.41 -25.61 -14.16
C CYS A 379 7.49 -25.60 -12.64
N CYS A 380 6.41 -25.19 -11.99
CA CYS A 380 6.27 -24.94 -10.56
C CYS A 380 4.87 -25.41 -10.12
N GLY A 381 4.60 -25.45 -8.81
CA GLY A 381 3.24 -25.68 -8.32
C GLY A 381 2.55 -24.37 -7.90
N TYR A 382 1.33 -24.50 -7.40
CA TYR A 382 0.52 -23.41 -6.84
C TYR A 382 1.29 -22.57 -5.79
N GLU A 383 1.34 -21.25 -5.98
CA GLU A 383 1.83 -20.24 -5.03
C GLU A 383 0.70 -19.29 -4.58
N GLU A 384 0.67 -18.86 -3.31
CA GLU A 384 -0.32 -17.91 -2.76
C GLU A 384 0.21 -16.88 -1.73
N GLU A 385 -0.63 -15.90 -1.34
CA GLU A 385 -0.21 -14.72 -0.56
C GLU A 385 0.18 -14.97 0.91
N ASP A 386 -0.31 -16.05 1.52
CA ASP A 386 -0.24 -16.39 2.94
C ASP A 386 1.07 -17.18 3.21
N THR A 387 1.20 -18.38 2.62
CA THR A 387 2.36 -19.26 2.87
C THR A 387 3.53 -18.96 1.94
N ASN A 388 3.30 -18.84 0.63
CA ASN A 388 4.40 -18.66 -0.33
C ASN A 388 4.94 -17.23 -0.27
N TRP A 389 4.16 -16.25 -0.73
CA TRP A 389 4.65 -14.87 -0.84
C TRP A 389 4.80 -14.25 0.56
N GLY A 390 3.88 -14.50 1.50
CA GLY A 390 4.01 -14.12 2.91
C GLY A 390 5.15 -14.81 3.68
N GLY A 391 5.56 -16.02 3.25
CA GLY A 391 6.70 -16.78 3.77
C GLY A 391 8.05 -16.48 3.11
N SER A 392 8.07 -15.77 1.98
CA SER A 392 9.28 -15.40 1.23
C SER A 392 9.57 -13.89 1.20
N SER A 393 8.73 -13.08 1.86
CA SER A 393 8.80 -11.62 1.90
C SER A 393 9.25 -11.07 3.25
N THR A 394 9.67 -9.82 3.29
CA THR A 394 9.86 -9.01 4.52
C THR A 394 9.29 -7.61 4.32
N LEU A 395 9.11 -6.83 5.39
CA LEU A 395 8.87 -5.39 5.22
C LEU A 395 10.17 -4.67 4.90
N LEU A 396 10.19 -3.92 3.80
CA LEU A 396 11.29 -3.02 3.48
C LEU A 396 11.25 -1.82 4.44
N GLY A 397 10.09 -1.19 4.60
CA GLY A 397 9.93 -0.10 5.56
C GLY A 397 8.52 0.45 5.72
N GLU A 398 8.37 1.29 6.75
CA GLU A 398 7.13 1.93 7.18
C GLU A 398 7.39 3.43 7.48
N LEU A 399 6.54 4.31 6.96
CA LEU A 399 6.62 5.77 7.10
C LEU A 399 5.20 6.33 7.29
N SER A 400 4.95 7.12 8.32
CA SER A 400 3.63 7.71 8.58
C SER A 400 3.72 9.20 8.89
N GLY A 401 2.89 10.00 8.21
CA GLY A 401 2.80 11.45 8.41
C GLY A 401 1.35 11.95 8.44
N PRO A 402 1.14 13.27 8.49
CA PRO A 402 -0.19 13.85 8.66
C PRO A 402 -1.13 13.67 7.46
N VAL A 403 -0.61 13.33 6.28
CA VAL A 403 -1.37 13.22 5.03
C VAL A 403 -1.54 11.76 4.61
N ARG A 404 -0.47 10.96 4.70
CA ARG A 404 -0.40 9.58 4.22
C ARG A 404 0.51 8.69 5.05
N THR A 405 0.22 7.39 5.01
CA THR A 405 1.14 6.32 5.43
C THR A 405 1.63 5.57 4.20
N VAL A 406 2.93 5.27 4.17
CA VAL A 406 3.55 4.35 3.21
C VAL A 406 4.05 3.12 3.95
N ARG A 407 3.78 1.94 3.40
CA ARG A 407 4.34 0.65 3.79
C ARG A 407 4.93 -0.01 2.54
N GLU A 408 6.10 -0.64 2.66
CA GLU A 408 6.69 -1.41 1.56
C GLU A 408 6.99 -2.86 1.94
N THR A 409 6.56 -3.77 1.09
CA THR A 409 6.87 -5.21 1.15
C THR A 409 7.95 -5.54 0.11
N TRP A 410 9.00 -6.25 0.52
CA TRP A 410 10.10 -6.72 -0.33
C TRP A 410 10.17 -8.24 -0.35
N GLY A 411 10.13 -8.79 -1.56
CA GLY A 411 10.19 -10.21 -1.86
C GLY A 411 8.80 -10.76 -2.16
N ALA A 412 8.71 -11.58 -3.19
CA ALA A 412 7.71 -12.62 -3.38
C ALA A 412 8.46 -13.97 -3.44
N ASP A 413 7.78 -15.07 -3.74
CA ASP A 413 8.37 -16.41 -3.60
C ASP A 413 9.48 -16.69 -4.63
N SER A 414 9.10 -16.80 -5.89
CA SER A 414 9.97 -16.79 -7.07
C SER A 414 10.52 -15.39 -7.42
N GLY A 415 10.05 -14.35 -6.72
CA GLY A 415 10.33 -12.93 -6.99
C GLY A 415 11.19 -12.24 -5.92
N THR A 416 12.44 -12.64 -5.78
CA THR A 416 13.38 -12.24 -4.72
C THR A 416 13.44 -10.73 -4.42
N ASN A 417 13.44 -9.86 -5.44
CA ASN A 417 13.46 -8.40 -5.30
C ASN A 417 12.19 -7.70 -5.81
N VAL A 418 11.05 -8.40 -5.89
CA VAL A 418 9.73 -7.77 -6.07
C VAL A 418 9.51 -6.75 -4.95
N ILE A 419 9.08 -5.54 -5.30
CA ILE A 419 8.61 -4.55 -4.33
C ILE A 419 7.12 -4.30 -4.53
N ARG A 420 6.38 -4.23 -3.43
CA ARG A 420 5.02 -3.66 -3.35
C ARG A 420 5.07 -2.45 -2.41
N ARG A 421 4.56 -1.31 -2.87
CA ARG A 421 4.40 -0.06 -2.10
C ARG A 421 2.92 0.21 -1.89
N GLU A 422 2.52 0.23 -0.64
CA GLU A 422 1.16 0.44 -0.16
C GLU A 422 1.07 1.85 0.42
N THR A 423 0.44 2.79 -0.30
CA THR A 423 0.24 4.18 0.15
C THR A 423 -1.22 4.42 0.51
N PHE A 424 -1.47 4.79 1.76
CA PHE A 424 -2.79 5.03 2.31
C PHE A 424 -3.05 6.54 2.47
N TYR A 425 -4.21 6.97 2.00
CA TYR A 425 -4.75 8.33 2.15
C TYR A 425 -6.17 8.26 2.73
N ARG A 426 -6.71 9.42 3.13
CA ARG A 426 -8.01 9.57 3.80
C ARG A 426 -9.21 8.81 3.21
N ARG A 427 -9.29 8.70 1.87
CA ARG A 427 -10.39 8.02 1.14
C ARG A 427 -9.87 7.09 0.03
N GLU A 428 -8.56 6.92 -0.05
CA GLU A 428 -7.90 6.31 -1.19
C GLU A 428 -6.76 5.42 -0.70
N PHE A 429 -6.58 4.29 -1.36
CA PHE A 429 -5.45 3.40 -1.23
C PHE A 429 -4.78 3.24 -2.60
N GLN A 430 -3.45 3.39 -2.65
CA GLN A 430 -2.65 3.18 -3.85
C GLN A 430 -1.67 2.04 -3.61
N GLN A 431 -1.62 1.09 -4.53
CA GLN A 431 -0.68 -0.02 -4.54
C GLN A 431 0.19 0.07 -5.79
N LYS A 432 1.50 0.24 -5.63
CA LYS A 432 2.47 0.18 -6.74
C LYS A 432 3.33 -1.07 -6.62
N THR A 433 3.46 -1.82 -7.71
CA THR A 433 4.23 -3.08 -7.74
C THR A 433 5.29 -3.03 -8.82
N TRP A 434 6.55 -3.27 -8.45
CA TRP A 434 7.69 -3.48 -9.35
C TRP A 434 7.94 -4.99 -9.43
N LEU A 435 7.32 -5.65 -10.40
CA LEU A 435 7.28 -7.11 -10.51
C LEU A 435 8.55 -7.63 -11.22
N ARG A 436 9.41 -8.30 -10.43
CA ARG A 436 10.66 -8.93 -10.81
C ARG A 436 10.63 -10.44 -10.55
N VAL A 437 10.26 -11.22 -11.57
CA VAL A 437 10.21 -12.70 -11.53
C VAL A 437 10.95 -13.27 -12.75
N HIS A 438 11.30 -14.55 -12.67
CA HIS A 438 11.76 -15.32 -13.81
C HIS A 438 10.65 -15.51 -14.87
N PRO A 439 10.93 -16.08 -16.05
CA PRO A 439 9.90 -16.32 -17.05
C PRO A 439 8.79 -17.27 -16.57
N ILE A 440 7.54 -16.87 -16.77
CA ILE A 440 6.31 -17.58 -16.37
C ILE A 440 5.59 -18.11 -17.62
N PRO A 441 5.24 -19.41 -17.69
CA PRO A 441 4.55 -20.00 -18.84
C PRO A 441 3.24 -19.29 -19.25
N PRO A 442 2.81 -19.42 -20.52
CA PRO A 442 1.53 -18.86 -20.93
C PRO A 442 0.32 -19.59 -20.35
N LEU A 443 -0.70 -18.81 -19.98
CA LEU A 443 -1.98 -19.22 -19.39
C LEU A 443 -1.91 -19.75 -17.94
N ASP A 444 -0.74 -19.72 -17.28
CA ASP A 444 -0.56 -20.17 -15.89
C ASP A 444 -0.30 -18.98 -14.96
N GLY A 445 0.68 -18.12 -15.31
CA GLY A 445 0.61 -16.67 -15.09
C GLY A 445 0.75 -16.19 -13.64
N ILE A 446 0.42 -14.92 -13.43
CA ILE A 446 0.41 -14.25 -12.11
C ILE A 446 -0.89 -13.46 -11.94
N TYR A 447 -1.52 -13.59 -10.77
CA TYR A 447 -2.77 -12.94 -10.42
C TYR A 447 -2.59 -11.96 -9.26
N ALA A 448 -3.33 -10.85 -9.31
CA ALA A 448 -3.49 -9.91 -8.19
C ALA A 448 -4.95 -9.45 -8.15
N GLN A 449 -5.70 -9.85 -7.12
CA GLN A 449 -7.16 -9.80 -7.10
C GLN A 449 -7.72 -9.40 -5.72
N TRP A 450 -8.91 -8.81 -5.70
CA TRP A 450 -9.73 -8.70 -4.49
C TRP A 450 -10.82 -9.77 -4.53
N ASP A 451 -10.99 -10.48 -3.42
CA ASP A 451 -12.10 -11.41 -3.20
C ASP A 451 -13.04 -10.80 -2.14
N MET A 452 -14.33 -10.66 -2.46
CA MET A 452 -15.29 -9.95 -1.60
C MET A 452 -15.86 -10.88 -0.53
N ALA A 453 -16.22 -10.35 0.64
CA ALA A 453 -16.94 -11.17 1.62
C ALA A 453 -18.42 -11.30 1.22
N ALA A 454 -18.97 -12.50 1.43
CA ALA A 454 -20.27 -12.89 0.91
C ALA A 454 -21.43 -12.06 1.48
N GLY A 455 -22.28 -11.56 0.58
CA GLY A 455 -23.42 -10.71 0.91
C GLY A 455 -23.04 -9.34 1.50
N ARG A 456 -21.78 -8.89 1.39
CA ARG A 456 -21.33 -7.55 1.85
C ARG A 456 -21.44 -6.52 0.74
N MET A 457 -20.76 -6.80 -0.37
CA MET A 457 -21.03 -6.20 -1.66
C MET A 457 -22.12 -7.02 -2.35
N THR A 458 -22.97 -6.36 -3.15
CA THR A 458 -24.17 -6.98 -3.74
C THR A 458 -24.31 -6.73 -5.24
N ARG A 459 -23.50 -5.81 -5.79
CA ARG A 459 -23.45 -5.49 -7.23
C ARG A 459 -22.03 -5.13 -7.66
N PHE A 460 -21.65 -5.59 -8.85
CA PHE A 460 -20.43 -5.22 -9.55
C PHE A 460 -20.77 -4.36 -10.79
N TYR A 461 -19.96 -3.34 -11.08
CA TYR A 461 -20.06 -2.47 -12.26
C TYR A 461 -18.68 -2.26 -12.92
N ASN A 462 -18.68 -2.10 -14.24
CA ASN A 462 -17.55 -1.65 -15.06
C ASN A 462 -18.07 -0.95 -16.36
N PRO A 463 -17.21 -0.42 -17.26
CA PRO A 463 -17.65 0.23 -18.51
C PRO A 463 -18.48 -0.65 -19.47
N SER A 464 -18.29 -1.97 -19.45
CA SER A 464 -18.98 -2.95 -20.30
C SER A 464 -20.30 -3.43 -19.69
N VAL A 465 -20.41 -3.50 -18.35
CA VAL A 465 -21.66 -3.77 -17.61
C VAL A 465 -22.17 -2.55 -16.81
N PRO A 466 -22.49 -1.40 -17.44
CA PRO A 466 -22.85 -0.16 -16.74
C PRO A 466 -24.24 -0.18 -16.06
N ASN A 467 -25.04 -1.24 -16.24
CA ASN A 467 -26.24 -1.46 -15.42
C ASN A 467 -25.92 -2.21 -14.11
N GLY A 468 -24.73 -2.82 -14.04
CA GLY A 468 -24.24 -3.69 -12.98
C GLY A 468 -24.85 -5.08 -13.02
N VAL A 469 -24.08 -6.06 -12.58
CA VAL A 469 -24.55 -7.42 -12.32
C VAL A 469 -24.81 -7.64 -10.83
N ALA A 470 -25.10 -8.86 -10.41
CA ALA A 470 -25.19 -9.19 -8.99
C ALA A 470 -23.80 -9.50 -8.42
N ILE A 471 -23.72 -9.64 -7.10
CA ILE A 471 -22.70 -10.45 -6.44
C ILE A 471 -23.51 -11.45 -5.62
N ASP A 472 -23.71 -12.63 -6.20
CA ASP A 472 -24.69 -13.64 -5.76
C ASP A 472 -24.13 -15.07 -5.76
N GLY A 473 -22.82 -15.21 -6.06
CA GLY A 473 -22.07 -16.46 -6.01
C GLY A 473 -22.24 -17.33 -7.25
N ARG A 474 -22.69 -16.75 -8.39
CA ARG A 474 -22.82 -17.38 -9.71
C ARG A 474 -22.16 -16.55 -10.81
N ASN A 475 -21.45 -17.21 -11.72
CA ASN A 475 -20.65 -16.50 -12.73
C ASN A 475 -21.53 -15.81 -13.78
N ASP A 476 -21.41 -14.48 -13.87
CA ASP A 476 -22.03 -13.68 -14.95
C ASP A 476 -21.25 -13.72 -16.29
N GLU A 477 -19.97 -14.14 -16.28
CA GLU A 477 -19.16 -14.21 -17.51
C GLU A 477 -19.53 -15.41 -18.41
N VAL A 478 -19.34 -15.24 -19.72
CA VAL A 478 -19.65 -16.25 -20.75
C VAL A 478 -18.40 -17.03 -21.17
N PHE A 479 -17.22 -16.40 -21.14
CA PHE A 479 -15.98 -16.93 -21.74
C PHE A 479 -14.73 -16.87 -20.86
N GLY A 480 -14.67 -16.01 -19.84
CA GLY A 480 -13.43 -15.75 -19.10
C GLY A 480 -13.08 -16.83 -18.09
N ASN A 481 -14.05 -17.29 -17.29
CA ASN A 481 -13.85 -18.37 -16.33
C ASN A 481 -13.76 -19.73 -17.04
N LEU A 482 -12.55 -20.33 -17.06
CA LEU A 482 -12.34 -21.71 -17.51
C LEU A 482 -11.87 -22.56 -16.32
N ASP A 483 -12.66 -23.56 -15.93
CA ASP A 483 -12.34 -24.40 -14.78
C ASP A 483 -11.57 -25.64 -15.20
N ASP A 484 -10.87 -26.27 -14.25
CA ASP A 484 -10.08 -27.48 -14.52
C ASP A 484 -10.95 -28.54 -15.22
N PRO A 485 -10.61 -28.95 -16.47
CA PRO A 485 -11.37 -29.93 -17.23
C PRO A 485 -11.31 -31.34 -16.66
N CYS A 486 -10.47 -31.59 -15.67
CA CYS A 486 -10.16 -32.90 -15.09
C CYS A 486 -10.51 -32.98 -13.60
N ASN A 487 -10.59 -31.84 -12.91
CA ASN A 487 -11.17 -31.78 -11.56
C ASN A 487 -12.69 -32.04 -11.62
N VAL A 488 -13.14 -33.01 -10.83
CA VAL A 488 -14.57 -33.41 -10.71
C VAL A 488 -15.34 -32.55 -9.72
N ASN A 489 -14.66 -31.74 -8.91
CA ASN A 489 -15.28 -30.80 -7.98
C ASN A 489 -16.22 -29.83 -8.71
N TYR A 490 -15.80 -29.39 -9.90
CA TYR A 490 -16.52 -28.48 -10.76
C TYR A 490 -17.50 -29.20 -11.72
N ASP A 491 -17.84 -30.49 -11.52
CA ASP A 491 -18.82 -31.18 -12.40
C ASP A 491 -20.29 -30.79 -12.14
N GLU A 492 -20.55 -30.12 -11.02
CA GLU A 492 -21.89 -29.67 -10.59
C GLU A 492 -21.96 -28.14 -10.35
N ASN A 493 -20.97 -27.37 -10.85
CA ASN A 493 -20.99 -25.89 -10.81
C ASN A 493 -21.90 -25.30 -11.92
N ASP A 494 -22.09 -23.99 -11.91
CA ASP A 494 -22.94 -23.26 -12.86
C ASP A 494 -22.18 -22.32 -13.82
N THR A 495 -20.92 -22.65 -14.14
CA THR A 495 -20.16 -22.02 -15.23
C THR A 495 -20.85 -22.17 -16.59
N SER A 496 -20.46 -21.31 -17.54
CA SER A 496 -21.13 -21.16 -18.83
C SER A 496 -21.15 -22.43 -19.69
N GLU A 497 -22.07 -22.49 -20.67
CA GLU A 497 -22.09 -23.55 -21.69
C GLU A 497 -20.76 -23.67 -22.48
N PHE A 498 -19.93 -22.61 -22.50
CA PHE A 498 -18.62 -22.61 -23.14
C PHE A 498 -17.58 -23.37 -22.31
N ASP A 499 -17.48 -23.10 -21.01
CA ASP A 499 -16.61 -23.85 -20.09
C ASP A 499 -17.01 -25.33 -20.04
N GLN A 500 -18.29 -25.62 -19.81
CA GLN A 500 -18.82 -26.99 -19.81
C GLN A 500 -18.56 -27.72 -21.13
N GLY A 501 -18.60 -27.00 -22.25
CA GLY A 501 -18.19 -27.48 -23.58
C GLY A 501 -16.69 -27.76 -23.70
N TYR A 502 -15.84 -26.85 -23.22
CA TYR A 502 -14.38 -27.00 -23.15
C TYR A 502 -13.98 -28.21 -22.29
N ARG A 503 -14.54 -28.33 -21.09
CA ARG A 503 -14.24 -29.41 -20.14
C ARG A 503 -14.71 -30.76 -20.67
N THR A 504 -15.90 -30.83 -21.27
CA THR A 504 -16.39 -32.01 -22.02
C THR A 504 -15.46 -32.39 -23.19
N LEU A 505 -15.01 -31.41 -23.99
CA LEU A 505 -14.13 -31.65 -25.13
C LEU A 505 -12.76 -32.18 -24.68
N SER A 506 -12.15 -31.56 -23.68
CA SER A 506 -10.86 -31.97 -23.09
C SER A 506 -10.89 -33.41 -22.55
N ARG A 507 -11.98 -33.80 -21.87
CA ARG A 507 -12.23 -35.20 -21.46
C ARG A 507 -12.31 -36.15 -22.66
N SER A 508 -13.07 -35.78 -23.69
CA SER A 508 -13.25 -36.60 -24.90
C SER A 508 -11.95 -36.81 -25.70
N LEU A 509 -11.00 -35.87 -25.58
CA LEU A 509 -9.67 -35.92 -26.20
C LEU A 509 -8.61 -36.62 -25.33
N GLN A 510 -9.02 -37.19 -24.18
CA GLN A 510 -8.15 -37.83 -23.19
C GLN A 510 -7.07 -36.89 -22.62
N LEU A 511 -7.32 -35.58 -22.54
CA LEU A 511 -6.34 -34.62 -22.00
C LEU A 511 -6.12 -34.81 -20.49
N CYS A 512 -7.10 -35.36 -19.77
CA CYS A 512 -6.97 -35.79 -18.37
C CYS A 512 -6.11 -37.05 -18.15
N GLU A 513 -5.41 -37.55 -19.19
CA GLU A 513 -4.27 -38.47 -19.04
C GLU A 513 -2.92 -37.73 -18.99
N LEU A 514 -2.93 -36.39 -19.08
CA LEU A 514 -1.77 -35.52 -18.87
C LEU A 514 -1.82 -34.97 -17.44
N PRO A 515 -0.67 -34.86 -16.74
CA PRO A 515 -0.59 -34.25 -15.41
C PRO A 515 -0.51 -32.71 -15.50
N TYR A 516 -1.18 -32.10 -16.50
CA TYR A 516 -1.10 -30.67 -16.79
C TYR A 516 -2.49 -30.15 -17.18
N HIS A 517 -3.24 -29.76 -16.16
CA HIS A 517 -4.57 -29.18 -16.23
C HIS A 517 -4.74 -28.23 -15.04
N GLN A 518 -5.45 -27.13 -15.26
CA GLN A 518 -5.65 -26.08 -14.28
C GLN A 518 -6.89 -25.24 -14.62
N SER A 519 -7.47 -24.60 -13.61
CA SER A 519 -8.42 -23.49 -13.80
C SER A 519 -7.66 -22.22 -14.20
N VAL A 520 -8.23 -21.42 -15.11
CA VAL A 520 -7.65 -20.19 -15.67
C VAL A 520 -8.74 -19.16 -15.91
N ASP A 521 -8.58 -17.96 -15.34
CA ASP A 521 -9.43 -16.82 -15.70
C ASP A 521 -8.80 -16.02 -16.86
N LEU A 522 -9.60 -15.76 -17.88
CA LEU A 522 -9.24 -15.03 -19.09
C LEU A 522 -10.14 -13.80 -19.24
N VAL A 523 -9.81 -12.91 -20.17
CA VAL A 523 -10.68 -11.78 -20.51
C VAL A 523 -11.93 -12.26 -21.26
N ASP A 524 -13.12 -11.94 -20.75
CA ASP A 524 -14.37 -12.02 -21.50
C ASP A 524 -14.65 -10.68 -22.22
N PRO A 525 -14.54 -10.59 -23.57
CA PRO A 525 -14.75 -9.34 -24.30
C PRO A 525 -16.21 -8.83 -24.31
N THR A 526 -17.14 -9.55 -23.69
CA THR A 526 -18.54 -9.14 -23.47
C THR A 526 -18.79 -8.62 -22.06
N PHE A 527 -17.88 -8.85 -21.12
CA PHE A 527 -18.00 -8.47 -19.71
C PHE A 527 -16.90 -7.50 -19.24
N THR A 528 -15.67 -7.62 -19.74
CA THR A 528 -14.50 -6.78 -19.39
C THR A 528 -13.81 -6.15 -20.61
N ASP A 529 -12.94 -5.16 -20.38
CA ASP A 529 -12.12 -4.53 -21.41
C ASP A 529 -10.93 -5.41 -21.84
N LEU A 530 -10.55 -5.37 -23.12
CA LEU A 530 -9.43 -6.17 -23.68
C LEU A 530 -8.02 -5.82 -23.12
N ASN A 531 -7.90 -4.81 -22.26
CA ASN A 531 -6.66 -4.49 -21.54
C ASN A 531 -6.98 -3.73 -20.25
N VAL A 532 -6.29 -4.07 -19.15
CA VAL A 532 -6.65 -3.59 -17.81
C VAL A 532 -6.58 -2.07 -17.66
N ALA A 533 -5.70 -1.40 -18.42
CA ALA A 533 -5.49 0.05 -18.30
C ALA A 533 -6.66 0.88 -18.88
N LEU A 534 -7.61 0.25 -19.59
CA LEU A 534 -8.74 0.95 -20.24
C LEU A 534 -9.98 1.06 -19.34
N GLY A 535 -10.22 0.06 -18.50
CA GLY A 535 -11.42 -0.05 -17.65
C GLY A 535 -11.21 0.44 -16.22
N TRP A 536 -12.32 0.51 -15.48
CA TRP A 536 -12.38 0.61 -14.01
C TRP A 536 -13.34 -0.47 -13.51
N SER A 537 -13.26 -0.81 -12.22
CA SER A 537 -14.16 -1.75 -11.56
C SER A 537 -14.80 -1.08 -10.34
N GLU A 538 -16.00 -1.51 -9.97
CA GLU A 538 -16.73 -1.01 -8.81
C GLU A 538 -17.50 -2.15 -8.13
N THR A 539 -17.30 -2.34 -6.83
CA THR A 539 -18.18 -3.15 -5.99
C THR A 539 -18.92 -2.26 -5.00
N THR A 540 -20.23 -2.45 -4.89
CA THR A 540 -21.11 -1.66 -4.02
C THR A 540 -22.07 -2.56 -3.25
N GLY A 541 -22.44 -2.13 -2.04
CA GLY A 541 -23.48 -2.76 -1.24
C GLY A 541 -23.86 -1.95 0.01
N PRO A 542 -24.70 -2.51 0.89
CA PRO A 542 -25.18 -1.84 2.11
C PRO A 542 -24.11 -1.49 3.15
N HIS A 543 -22.84 -1.82 2.88
CA HIS A 543 -21.69 -1.62 3.77
C HIS A 543 -20.60 -0.74 3.17
N GLY A 544 -20.81 -0.17 1.98
CA GLY A 544 -19.89 0.76 1.33
C GLY A 544 -19.76 0.52 -0.17
N THR A 545 -18.91 1.32 -0.81
CA THR A 545 -18.56 1.17 -2.22
C THR A 545 -17.04 1.31 -2.39
N ILE A 546 -16.44 0.45 -3.19
CA ILE A 546 -15.04 0.52 -3.62
C ILE A 546 -15.05 0.69 -5.13
N VAL A 547 -14.39 1.74 -5.63
CA VAL A 547 -14.05 1.89 -7.05
C VAL A 547 -12.56 1.65 -7.19
N ASP A 548 -12.17 0.65 -7.98
CA ASP A 548 -10.77 0.31 -8.22
C ASP A 548 -10.37 0.44 -9.69
N ARG A 549 -9.07 0.65 -9.92
CA ARG A 549 -8.48 0.62 -11.25
C ARG A 549 -7.00 0.28 -11.22
N TYR A 550 -6.59 -0.65 -12.08
CA TYR A 550 -5.20 -0.92 -12.40
C TYR A 550 -4.76 -0.09 -13.62
N SER A 551 -3.48 0.26 -13.69
CA SER A 551 -2.84 0.73 -14.92
C SER A 551 -1.38 0.26 -14.98
N ALA A 552 -0.85 0.12 -16.19
CA ALA A 552 0.60 0.08 -16.37
C ALA A 552 1.14 1.47 -16.03
N SER A 553 2.15 1.55 -15.16
CA SER A 553 2.70 2.84 -14.76
C SER A 553 3.26 3.60 -15.96
N THR A 554 3.42 4.91 -15.82
CA THR A 554 4.21 5.75 -16.74
C THR A 554 5.51 6.27 -16.11
N LYS A 555 5.70 6.03 -14.80
CA LYS A 555 6.93 6.29 -14.06
C LYS A 555 7.67 4.97 -13.83
N ASP A 556 9.00 5.02 -13.83
CA ASP A 556 9.90 3.89 -13.52
C ASP A 556 9.85 2.71 -14.52
N VAL A 557 9.14 2.87 -15.64
CA VAL A 557 8.84 1.80 -16.59
C VAL A 557 10.08 1.29 -17.33
N SER A 558 10.35 -0.01 -17.24
CA SER A 558 11.38 -0.66 -18.05
C SER A 558 10.92 -0.84 -19.51
N PRO A 559 11.81 -0.69 -20.51
CA PRO A 559 11.42 -0.85 -21.92
C PRO A 559 10.84 -2.25 -22.24
N GLY A 560 11.34 -3.31 -21.61
CA GLY A 560 10.80 -4.66 -21.78
C GLY A 560 9.47 -4.87 -21.05
N GLY A 561 9.30 -4.31 -19.85
CA GLY A 561 8.07 -4.39 -19.07
C GLY A 561 6.88 -3.72 -19.76
N SER A 562 7.12 -2.58 -20.43
CA SER A 562 6.07 -1.87 -21.20
C SER A 562 5.45 -2.68 -22.35
N ALA A 563 6.16 -3.70 -22.85
CA ALA A 563 5.63 -4.64 -23.85
C ALA A 563 4.86 -5.81 -23.23
N GLN A 564 5.14 -6.15 -21.96
CA GLN A 564 4.56 -7.30 -21.26
C GLN A 564 3.32 -6.92 -20.44
N SER A 565 3.21 -5.69 -19.96
CA SER A 565 1.98 -5.16 -19.34
C SER A 565 0.78 -5.12 -20.31
N LEU A 566 1.01 -5.24 -21.62
CA LEU A 566 -0.03 -5.44 -22.63
C LEU A 566 -0.67 -6.83 -22.58
N LEU A 567 -0.03 -7.80 -21.90
CA LEU A 567 -0.51 -9.18 -21.68
C LEU A 567 -1.17 -9.33 -20.31
N ALA A 568 -1.36 -8.22 -19.59
CA ALA A 568 -2.06 -8.15 -18.32
C ALA A 568 -3.52 -7.76 -18.58
N VAL A 569 -4.43 -8.71 -18.31
CA VAL A 569 -5.86 -8.62 -18.62
C VAL A 569 -6.73 -8.53 -17.36
N PRO A 570 -7.84 -7.78 -17.40
CA PRO A 570 -8.86 -7.86 -16.36
C PRO A 570 -9.62 -9.19 -16.47
N TYR A 571 -10.26 -9.57 -15.36
CA TYR A 571 -11.23 -10.66 -15.31
C TYR A 571 -12.20 -10.43 -14.14
N TYR A 572 -13.34 -11.13 -14.16
CA TYR A 572 -14.30 -11.23 -13.07
C TYR A 572 -14.63 -12.71 -12.80
N ARG A 573 -14.91 -13.07 -11.55
CA ARG A 573 -15.41 -14.39 -11.16
C ARG A 573 -16.34 -14.20 -9.95
N ASP A 574 -17.50 -14.83 -9.97
CA ASP A 574 -18.41 -14.85 -8.81
C ASP A 574 -18.90 -16.28 -8.66
N ASP A 575 -18.12 -17.13 -7.99
CA ASP A 575 -18.34 -18.57 -7.94
C ASP A 575 -18.16 -19.06 -6.51
N SER A 576 -19.29 -19.23 -5.84
CA SER A 576 -19.36 -19.72 -4.46
C SER A 576 -18.97 -21.20 -4.29
N CYS A 577 -18.71 -21.91 -5.39
CA CYS A 577 -18.15 -23.26 -5.43
C CYS A 577 -16.65 -23.28 -5.79
N PHE A 578 -16.09 -22.17 -6.29
CA PHE A 578 -14.70 -22.08 -6.73
C PHE A 578 -13.75 -21.85 -5.56
N ASP A 579 -13.40 -22.95 -4.91
CA ASP A 579 -12.30 -23.01 -3.95
C ASP A 579 -10.98 -22.70 -4.66
N ASP A 580 -10.46 -21.49 -4.39
CA ASP A 580 -9.23 -20.97 -5.01
C ASP A 580 -7.97 -21.23 -4.15
N GLY A 581 -8.11 -21.98 -3.05
CA GLY A 581 -6.99 -22.46 -2.23
C GLY A 581 -6.60 -21.62 -1.02
N THR A 582 -7.10 -20.39 -0.87
CA THR A 582 -7.01 -19.59 0.36
C THR A 582 -8.34 -18.89 0.69
N GLY A 583 -8.62 -18.62 1.96
CA GLY A 583 -9.82 -17.87 2.36
C GLY A 583 -10.44 -18.30 3.68
N LEU A 584 -11.32 -17.44 4.21
CA LEU A 584 -12.10 -17.60 5.44
C LEU A 584 -13.63 -17.45 5.19
N ASP A 585 -14.03 -16.75 4.13
CA ASP A 585 -15.40 -16.51 3.69
C ASP A 585 -15.58 -17.06 2.24
N PRO A 586 -16.77 -17.54 1.83
CA PRO A 586 -18.00 -17.75 2.61
C PRO A 586 -17.87 -18.80 3.72
N GLY A 587 -16.92 -19.72 3.56
CA GLY A 587 -16.46 -20.63 4.59
C GLY A 587 -14.95 -20.85 4.48
N PRO A 588 -14.28 -21.27 5.57
CA PRO A 588 -12.84 -21.34 5.61
C PRO A 588 -12.27 -22.48 4.76
N LYS A 589 -11.14 -22.19 4.11
CA LYS A 589 -10.26 -23.22 3.56
C LYS A 589 -9.63 -24.00 4.71
N LEU A 590 -10.07 -25.23 4.93
CA LEU A 590 -9.61 -26.08 6.04
C LEU A 590 -8.23 -26.68 5.77
N ASN A 591 -7.98 -27.08 4.52
CA ASN A 591 -6.70 -27.59 4.05
C ASN A 591 -6.07 -26.59 3.07
N LEU A 592 -5.45 -25.50 3.59
CA LEU A 592 -4.76 -24.48 2.79
C LEU A 592 -3.93 -25.11 1.67
N ARG A 593 -4.07 -24.59 0.45
CA ARG A 593 -3.34 -25.05 -0.74
C ARG A 593 -3.52 -26.54 -1.10
N SER A 594 -4.63 -27.17 -0.73
CA SER A 594 -4.94 -28.56 -1.10
C SER A 594 -6.19 -28.67 -1.97
N GLY A 595 -6.16 -29.54 -2.99
CA GLY A 595 -7.37 -29.98 -3.69
C GLY A 595 -8.25 -30.95 -2.88
N ASP A 596 -7.69 -31.58 -1.83
CA ASP A 596 -8.40 -32.51 -0.91
C ASP A 596 -9.12 -31.73 0.21
N GLU A 597 -9.98 -30.78 -0.15
CA GLU A 597 -10.79 -30.03 0.81
C GLU A 597 -11.93 -30.91 1.39
N PRO A 598 -12.18 -30.91 2.72
CA PRO A 598 -13.19 -31.77 3.33
C PRO A 598 -14.60 -31.50 2.80
N ARG A 599 -15.39 -32.55 2.57
CA ARG A 599 -16.78 -32.48 2.03
C ARG A 599 -17.88 -32.51 3.10
N GLU A 600 -17.52 -32.78 4.35
CA GLU A 600 -18.40 -32.78 5.52
C GLU A 600 -17.85 -31.79 6.54
N THR A 601 -18.72 -31.13 7.31
CA THR A 601 -18.36 -30.25 8.43
C THR A 601 -17.78 -31.05 9.60
N ALA A 602 -17.23 -30.36 10.59
CA ALA A 602 -16.72 -30.96 11.82
C ALA A 602 -17.76 -31.79 12.60
N ASP A 603 -19.06 -31.51 12.44
CA ASP A 603 -20.18 -32.27 13.02
C ASP A 603 -20.76 -33.35 12.07
N GLY A 604 -20.34 -33.38 10.80
CA GLY A 604 -20.66 -34.44 9.82
C GLY A 604 -21.84 -34.16 8.89
N ASP A 605 -22.29 -32.90 8.78
CA ASP A 605 -23.25 -32.49 7.75
C ASP A 605 -22.52 -32.10 6.44
N PRO A 606 -23.13 -32.25 5.24
CA PRO A 606 -22.45 -31.94 3.98
C PRO A 606 -22.17 -30.44 3.81
N ARG A 607 -20.92 -30.10 3.43
CA ARG A 607 -20.55 -28.74 3.02
C ARG A 607 -21.12 -28.41 1.65
N ARG A 608 -21.35 -27.12 1.39
CA ARG A 608 -22.02 -26.62 0.18
C ARG A 608 -21.50 -25.26 -0.27
N CYS A 609 -21.87 -24.84 -1.46
CA CYS A 609 -21.64 -23.48 -1.95
C CYS A 609 -22.62 -22.51 -1.28
N TRP A 610 -22.25 -21.22 -1.19
CA TRP A 610 -23.06 -20.16 -0.59
C TRP A 610 -24.10 -19.59 -1.55
N THR A 611 -25.23 -19.11 -1.02
CA THR A 611 -26.24 -18.36 -1.81
C THR A 611 -26.80 -17.18 -1.02
N PRO A 612 -27.33 -16.11 -1.66
CA PRO A 612 -27.92 -14.98 -0.95
C PRO A 612 -29.10 -15.36 -0.04
N GLU A 613 -29.81 -16.44 -0.35
CA GLU A 613 -30.86 -17.04 0.49
C GLU A 613 -30.36 -17.49 1.87
N ASP A 614 -29.07 -17.80 2.01
CA ASP A 614 -28.43 -18.14 3.28
C ASP A 614 -28.16 -16.89 4.15
N GLY A 615 -28.11 -15.72 3.53
CA GLY A 615 -27.69 -14.47 4.15
C GLY A 615 -26.17 -14.38 4.32
N ILE A 616 -25.74 -13.60 5.30
CA ILE A 616 -24.32 -13.37 5.60
C ILE A 616 -23.76 -14.58 6.39
N PRO A 617 -22.65 -15.21 5.96
CA PRO A 617 -21.99 -16.28 6.72
C PRO A 617 -21.52 -15.85 8.12
N ASP A 618 -21.40 -16.81 9.04
CA ASP A 618 -20.90 -16.59 10.40
C ASP A 618 -19.44 -17.03 10.62
N GLY A 619 -18.78 -17.53 9.57
CA GLY A 619 -17.42 -18.08 9.60
C GLY A 619 -17.33 -19.55 10.03
N GLY A 620 -18.46 -20.27 10.10
CA GLY A 620 -18.50 -21.73 10.24
C GLY A 620 -18.03 -22.47 8.98
N ASP A 621 -17.80 -23.78 9.12
CA ASP A 621 -17.37 -24.66 8.02
C ASP A 621 -18.51 -25.19 7.15
N ASP A 622 -19.77 -24.80 7.39
CA ASP A 622 -20.96 -25.14 6.59
C ASP A 622 -20.77 -24.89 5.07
N PHE A 623 -20.00 -23.86 4.71
CA PHE A 623 -19.69 -23.50 3.32
C PHE A 623 -18.29 -23.93 2.92
N PHE A 624 -18.09 -24.20 1.62
CA PHE A 624 -16.75 -24.18 1.01
C PHE A 624 -16.19 -22.75 0.96
N GLN A 625 -14.88 -22.63 0.72
CA GLN A 625 -14.33 -21.39 0.20
C GLN A 625 -14.82 -21.20 -1.24
N GLY A 626 -15.07 -19.96 -1.66
CA GLY A 626 -15.51 -19.59 -3.00
C GLY A 626 -15.05 -18.17 -3.32
N SER A 627 -14.74 -17.89 -4.58
CA SER A 627 -14.36 -16.55 -5.04
C SER A 627 -15.63 -15.71 -5.27
N ILE A 628 -15.89 -14.68 -4.45
CA ILE A 628 -17.15 -13.92 -4.49
C ILE A 628 -16.90 -12.51 -5.03
N GLY A 629 -17.59 -12.14 -6.10
CA GLY A 629 -17.40 -10.86 -6.80
C GLY A 629 -15.93 -10.55 -7.13
N THR A 630 -15.11 -11.58 -7.26
CA THR A 630 -13.66 -11.55 -7.43
C THR A 630 -13.30 -10.82 -8.71
N HIS A 631 -12.38 -9.85 -8.60
CA HIS A 631 -11.86 -9.12 -9.76
C HIS A 631 -10.44 -8.66 -9.53
N GLY A 632 -9.74 -8.42 -10.64
CA GLY A 632 -8.40 -7.87 -10.60
C GLY A 632 -7.68 -8.03 -11.92
N LEU A 633 -6.43 -8.49 -11.83
CA LEU A 633 -5.51 -8.59 -12.95
C LEU A 633 -4.90 -9.99 -13.06
N HIS A 634 -4.93 -10.57 -14.26
CA HIS A 634 -4.13 -11.74 -14.63
C HIS A 634 -3.07 -11.35 -15.67
N ILE A 635 -1.79 -11.56 -15.34
CA ILE A 635 -0.66 -11.46 -16.25
C ILE A 635 -0.47 -12.82 -16.93
N LEU A 636 -1.00 -12.97 -18.15
CA LEU A 636 -1.14 -14.24 -18.86
C LEU A 636 0.18 -14.96 -19.19
N THR A 637 1.31 -14.26 -19.16
CA THR A 637 2.67 -14.80 -19.32
C THR A 637 3.68 -13.72 -18.97
N VAL A 638 4.84 -14.13 -18.46
CA VAL A 638 6.01 -13.26 -18.33
C VAL A 638 7.13 -13.89 -19.15
N ALA A 639 7.64 -13.17 -20.15
CA ALA A 639 8.74 -13.66 -21.00
C ALA A 639 10.10 -13.56 -20.29
N GLU A 640 10.26 -12.53 -19.45
CA GLU A 640 11.30 -12.28 -18.44
C GLU A 640 10.88 -10.98 -17.71
N SER A 641 11.03 -10.82 -16.39
CA SER A 641 10.83 -9.50 -15.75
C SER A 641 12.00 -9.04 -14.86
N ASP A 642 13.19 -9.57 -15.14
CA ASP A 642 14.43 -9.29 -14.44
C ASP A 642 15.14 -7.96 -14.87
N ASN A 643 16.31 -7.76 -14.26
CA ASN A 643 17.29 -6.71 -14.57
C ASN A 643 18.51 -7.23 -15.38
N ALA A 644 18.51 -8.50 -15.81
CA ALA A 644 19.65 -9.29 -16.31
C ALA A 644 20.97 -9.09 -15.54
N ARG A 645 20.88 -8.87 -14.22
CA ARG A 645 21.95 -8.50 -13.29
C ARG A 645 22.72 -7.22 -13.67
N LEU A 646 22.10 -6.36 -14.49
CA LEU A 646 22.61 -5.04 -14.87
C LEU A 646 22.20 -3.93 -13.89
N GLN A 647 21.54 -4.28 -12.78
CA GLN A 647 21.19 -3.44 -11.63
C GLN A 647 20.17 -2.32 -11.90
N VAL A 648 19.96 -1.95 -13.17
CA VAL A 648 18.82 -1.14 -13.63
C VAL A 648 17.72 -2.05 -14.21
N PRO A 649 16.43 -1.78 -13.95
CA PRO A 649 15.33 -2.56 -14.51
C PRO A 649 15.34 -2.61 -16.04
N LEU A 650 15.28 -3.81 -16.63
CA LEU A 650 15.28 -4.01 -18.08
C LEU A 650 13.93 -4.50 -18.61
N THR A 651 13.34 -5.47 -17.91
CA THR A 651 12.12 -6.16 -18.32
C THR A 651 11.03 -6.17 -17.25
N GLU A 652 11.35 -5.75 -16.03
CA GLU A 652 10.47 -5.47 -14.88
C GLU A 652 9.14 -4.80 -15.28
N ILE A 653 8.03 -5.38 -14.81
CA ILE A 653 6.67 -4.89 -15.06
C ILE A 653 6.27 -3.99 -13.89
N VAL A 654 5.97 -2.71 -14.17
CA VAL A 654 5.54 -1.73 -13.16
C VAL A 654 4.04 -1.48 -13.29
N GLY A 655 3.27 -1.93 -12.30
CA GLY A 655 1.82 -1.74 -12.21
C GLY A 655 1.44 -0.79 -11.07
N ASP A 656 0.48 0.08 -11.32
CA ASP A 656 -0.19 0.92 -10.31
C ASP A 656 -1.65 0.45 -10.16
N GLN A 657 -2.16 0.31 -8.95
CA GLN A 657 -3.59 0.13 -8.65
C GLN A 657 -4.06 1.23 -7.70
N ARG A 658 -5.23 1.81 -7.96
CA ARG A 658 -5.90 2.83 -7.15
C ARG A 658 -7.25 2.30 -6.68
N LEU A 659 -7.53 2.36 -5.39
CA LEU A 659 -8.86 2.15 -4.79
C LEU A 659 -9.37 3.46 -4.20
N VAL A 660 -10.57 3.88 -4.57
CA VAL A 660 -11.32 4.96 -3.91
C VAL A 660 -12.47 4.35 -3.11
N ILE A 661 -12.58 4.71 -1.83
CA ILE A 661 -13.49 4.08 -0.88
C ILE A 661 -14.55 5.09 -0.43
N LEU A 662 -15.83 4.74 -0.59
CA LEU A 662 -16.97 5.65 -0.54
C LEU A 662 -18.05 5.20 0.47
N ALA A 663 -18.89 6.14 0.90
CA ALA A 663 -19.95 5.95 1.90
C ALA A 663 -21.15 5.16 1.35
N GLY A 664 -21.52 4.05 2.00
CA GLY A 664 -22.69 3.24 1.67
C GLY A 664 -22.75 2.76 0.23
N GLU A 665 -23.97 2.40 -0.20
CA GLU A 665 -24.26 1.97 -1.56
C GLU A 665 -24.27 3.18 -2.52
N GLN A 666 -23.36 3.21 -3.50
CA GLN A 666 -23.20 4.29 -4.49
C GLN A 666 -23.15 3.69 -5.91
N PRO A 667 -24.29 3.26 -6.49
CA PRO A 667 -24.30 2.47 -7.72
C PRO A 667 -23.90 3.28 -8.96
N ASN A 668 -22.93 2.74 -9.71
CA ASN A 668 -22.38 3.28 -10.96
C ASN A 668 -21.80 4.70 -10.82
N VAL A 669 -20.82 4.82 -9.91
CA VAL A 669 -19.98 6.01 -9.73
C VAL A 669 -18.55 5.83 -10.27
N GLY A 670 -18.20 4.65 -10.80
CA GLY A 670 -16.88 4.32 -11.32
C GLY A 670 -16.36 5.23 -12.43
N GLU A 671 -17.20 5.72 -13.35
CA GLU A 671 -16.81 6.76 -14.34
C GLU A 671 -16.30 8.05 -13.67
N THR A 672 -16.77 8.35 -12.44
CA THR A 672 -16.38 9.55 -11.69
C THR A 672 -15.04 9.32 -10.97
N TYR A 673 -14.89 8.21 -10.24
CA TYR A 673 -13.72 7.99 -9.37
C TYR A 673 -12.58 7.18 -10.02
N GLY A 674 -12.91 6.27 -10.94
CA GLY A 674 -11.95 5.47 -11.71
C GLY A 674 -11.21 6.25 -12.81
N ARG A 675 -11.62 7.50 -13.12
CA ARG A 675 -10.99 8.36 -14.13
C ARG A 675 -10.07 9.47 -13.57
N GLY A 676 -9.76 9.44 -12.28
CA GLY A 676 -8.87 10.43 -11.65
C GLY A 676 -7.49 10.55 -12.32
N PHE A 677 -6.83 9.43 -12.66
CA PHE A 677 -5.49 9.49 -13.28
C PHE A 677 -5.49 9.96 -14.74
N GLU A 678 -6.61 9.81 -15.46
CA GLU A 678 -6.75 10.31 -16.85
C GLU A 678 -6.86 11.84 -16.89
N ASN A 679 -7.37 12.42 -15.79
CA ASN A 679 -7.76 13.82 -15.69
C ASN A 679 -7.21 14.43 -14.39
N PRO A 680 -5.90 14.27 -14.09
CA PRO A 680 -5.38 14.60 -12.78
C PRO A 680 -5.43 16.11 -12.56
N LEU A 681 -5.68 16.52 -11.31
CA LEU A 681 -5.54 17.91 -10.91
C LEU A 681 -4.11 18.39 -11.19
N VAL A 682 -3.98 19.49 -11.95
CA VAL A 682 -2.70 20.07 -12.31
C VAL A 682 -2.32 21.10 -11.25
N ALA A 683 -1.36 20.72 -10.40
CA ALA A 683 -0.71 21.62 -9.45
C ALA A 683 0.47 22.36 -10.11
N VAL A 684 0.56 23.67 -9.91
CA VAL A 684 1.65 24.53 -10.43
C VAL A 684 2.21 25.39 -9.30
N VAL A 685 3.52 25.33 -9.08
CA VAL A 685 4.22 26.15 -8.08
C VAL A 685 4.55 27.54 -8.63
N GLU A 686 4.09 28.58 -7.93
CA GLU A 686 4.19 29.98 -8.33
C GLU A 686 4.77 30.83 -7.17
N PRO A 687 5.59 31.87 -7.45
CA PRO A 687 6.13 32.74 -6.43
C PRO A 687 5.06 33.68 -5.85
N VAL A 688 4.91 33.74 -4.52
CA VAL A 688 3.94 34.64 -3.88
C VAL A 688 4.51 36.05 -3.75
N ALA A 689 3.82 37.05 -4.31
CA ALA A 689 4.19 38.46 -4.19
C ALA A 689 3.51 39.14 -2.98
N VAL A 690 3.70 38.60 -1.77
CA VAL A 690 3.14 39.15 -0.52
C VAL A 690 4.19 39.93 0.30
N PRO A 691 3.80 40.97 1.06
CA PRO A 691 4.71 41.66 1.98
C PRO A 691 5.07 40.77 3.18
N SER A 692 6.36 40.64 3.49
CA SER A 692 6.85 39.98 4.71
C SER A 692 6.85 40.94 5.90
N VAL A 693 6.50 40.44 7.10
CA VAL A 693 6.55 41.19 8.36
C VAL A 693 7.98 41.19 8.93
N GLY A 694 8.95 41.63 8.12
CA GLY A 694 10.38 41.29 8.35
C GLY A 694 11.38 42.45 8.36
N GLU A 695 11.25 43.46 7.49
CA GLU A 695 12.09 44.67 7.56
C GLU A 695 11.29 45.88 8.04
N GLY A 696 11.44 46.22 9.32
CA GLY A 696 11.01 47.51 9.83
C GLY A 696 11.77 48.62 9.11
N LEU A 697 11.05 49.40 8.29
CA LEU A 697 11.57 50.42 7.36
C LEU A 697 12.84 51.11 7.86
N ASN A 698 13.99 50.68 7.35
CA ASN A 698 15.24 51.42 7.50
C ASN A 698 15.00 52.83 6.93
N PRO A 699 15.07 53.90 7.76
CA PRO A 699 14.88 55.24 7.24
C PRO A 699 15.96 55.51 6.19
N PRO A 700 15.62 56.17 5.06
CA PRO A 700 16.55 56.32 3.95
C PRO A 700 17.86 56.94 4.45
N PRO A 701 19.03 56.41 4.02
CA PRO A 701 20.30 56.79 4.58
C PRO A 701 20.46 58.31 4.51
N PRO A 702 20.88 58.98 5.61
CA PRO A 702 20.90 60.43 5.66
C PRO A 702 21.73 60.98 4.50
N PRO A 703 21.28 62.06 3.84
CA PRO A 703 21.92 62.56 2.62
C PRO A 703 23.40 62.81 2.88
N PRO A 704 24.28 62.46 1.92
CA PRO A 704 25.72 62.46 2.13
C PRO A 704 26.17 63.83 2.63
N ASN A 705 26.90 63.83 3.76
CA ASN A 705 27.33 65.05 4.43
C ASN A 705 27.97 66.01 3.42
N PRO A 706 27.57 67.31 3.39
CA PRO A 706 28.12 68.26 2.46
C PRO A 706 29.64 68.36 2.64
N PRO A 707 30.42 68.60 1.56
CA PRO A 707 31.89 68.60 1.63
C PRO A 707 32.40 69.49 2.76
N LYS A 708 33.35 68.98 3.55
CA LYS A 708 34.03 69.76 4.59
C LYS A 708 34.59 71.05 3.95
N PRO A 709 34.24 72.25 4.44
CA PRO A 709 34.85 73.48 3.96
C PRO A 709 36.36 73.48 4.25
N ASP A 710 37.15 73.98 3.30
CA ASP A 710 38.58 74.17 3.49
C ASP A 710 38.89 75.05 4.72
N PRO A 711 39.98 74.77 5.46
CA PRO A 711 40.30 75.46 6.70
C PRO A 711 40.68 76.93 6.43
N ARG A 712 39.77 77.86 6.73
CA ARG A 712 40.09 79.29 6.76
C ARG A 712 41.07 79.63 7.91
N PRO A 713 41.95 80.62 7.73
CA PRO A 713 42.98 80.95 8.70
C PRO A 713 42.43 81.57 9.99
N LYS A 714 43.19 81.42 11.09
CA LYS A 714 42.88 82.00 12.40
C LYS A 714 42.86 83.53 12.38
N PRO A 715 41.87 84.16 13.05
CA PRO A 715 42.02 85.42 13.77
C PRO A 715 42.47 85.17 15.21
N ASP A 716 42.99 86.21 15.87
CA ASP A 716 43.48 86.21 17.27
C ASP A 716 42.48 86.95 18.23
N PRO A 717 42.75 87.23 19.53
CA PRO A 717 41.74 86.97 20.57
C PRO A 717 41.07 88.21 21.20
N GLY A 718 39.92 88.02 21.85
CA GLY A 718 39.36 88.98 22.81
C GLY A 718 37.92 88.71 23.30
N SER A 719 37.66 89.11 24.56
CA SER A 719 36.37 89.32 25.26
C SER A 719 35.41 88.14 25.54
N ASP A 720 35.67 87.44 26.65
CA ASP A 720 34.86 87.36 27.91
C ASP A 720 33.35 86.98 27.93
N PRO A 721 32.83 86.45 29.08
CA PRO A 721 31.83 85.37 29.02
C PRO A 721 30.55 85.53 29.89
N ALA A 722 29.74 84.44 29.92
CA ALA A 722 28.71 84.07 30.91
C ALA A 722 27.31 84.72 30.76
N PRO A 723 26.23 84.16 31.38
CA PRO A 723 26.16 82.98 32.27
C PRO A 723 25.15 81.87 31.87
N LYS A 724 25.17 80.76 32.62
CA LYS A 724 24.09 79.75 32.70
C LYS A 724 23.11 80.07 33.85
N PRO A 725 21.89 79.51 33.80
CA PRO A 725 21.15 79.03 34.98
C PRO A 725 21.24 77.50 35.13
N ASP A 726 20.95 76.99 36.33
CA ASP A 726 21.00 75.57 36.73
C ASP A 726 19.59 74.94 36.94
N PRO A 727 19.46 73.61 37.17
CA PRO A 727 18.18 72.89 37.07
C PRO A 727 17.43 72.64 38.40
N GLU A 728 16.10 72.47 38.34
CA GLU A 728 15.25 72.12 39.50
C GLU A 728 14.42 70.81 39.36
N GLN A 729 14.82 69.82 40.17
CA GLN A 729 14.05 68.97 41.09
C GLN A 729 12.72 68.25 40.70
N LYS A 730 12.62 66.99 41.16
CA LYS A 730 11.38 66.18 41.34
C LYS A 730 10.91 66.24 42.81
N PRO A 731 9.62 66.03 43.12
CA PRO A 731 9.15 64.76 43.73
C PRO A 731 7.76 64.34 43.15
N GLY A 732 7.01 63.29 43.56
CA GLY A 732 7.03 62.33 44.69
C GLY A 732 5.97 61.22 44.44
N SER A 733 5.50 60.43 45.44
CA SER A 733 4.76 59.16 45.16
C SER A 733 3.71 58.65 46.18
N LYS A 734 2.61 58.03 45.68
CA LYS A 734 1.57 57.19 46.36
C LYS A 734 0.64 57.91 47.39
N PRO A 735 -0.47 57.33 47.95
CA PRO A 735 -1.12 56.00 47.76
C PRO A 735 -2.68 55.98 47.53
N ASP A 736 -3.28 54.77 47.50
CA ASP A 736 -4.73 54.39 47.62
C ASP A 736 -5.25 54.42 49.10
N PRO A 737 -6.55 54.16 49.51
CA PRO A 737 -7.68 53.46 48.83
C PRO A 737 -9.15 54.02 49.01
N LYS A 738 -10.19 53.25 48.59
CA LYS A 738 -11.68 53.50 48.64
C LYS A 738 -12.34 53.31 50.03
N PRO A 739 -13.59 53.80 50.32
CA PRO A 739 -14.83 52.96 50.22
C PRO A 739 -16.27 53.60 50.18
N LYS A 740 -17.22 52.99 49.41
CA LYS A 740 -18.70 52.83 49.66
C LYS A 740 -19.62 54.10 49.73
N PRO A 741 -21.00 54.07 49.87
CA PRO A 741 -21.94 52.96 50.22
C PRO A 741 -23.38 52.87 49.56
N ARG A 742 -24.07 51.72 49.80
CA ARG A 742 -25.56 51.47 49.98
C ARG A 742 -26.54 51.57 48.78
N GLU A 743 -27.70 50.86 48.72
CA GLU A 743 -28.35 49.81 49.57
C GLU A 743 -29.01 48.72 48.63
N HIS A 744 -30.18 48.04 48.73
CA HIS A 744 -31.33 47.83 49.67
C HIS A 744 -32.04 46.46 49.33
N ASP A 745 -32.55 45.73 50.35
CA ASP A 745 -33.82 44.92 50.45
C ASP A 745 -34.49 44.08 49.31
N GLN A 746 -35.24 42.97 49.55
CA GLN A 746 -35.29 42.01 50.69
C GLN A 746 -36.05 40.67 50.37
N LYS A 747 -35.53 39.54 50.91
CA LYS A 747 -36.16 38.26 51.39
C LYS A 747 -37.57 37.78 50.95
N LYS A 748 -37.67 36.46 50.70
CA LYS A 748 -38.43 35.50 51.57
C LYS A 748 -38.04 34.01 51.37
N HIS A 749 -38.30 33.18 52.40
CA HIS A 749 -38.05 31.72 52.46
C HIS A 749 -39.37 30.94 52.67
N ARG A 750 -39.42 29.65 52.29
CA ARG A 750 -39.34 28.48 53.21
C ARG A 750 -39.76 27.15 52.55
N ASP A 751 -38.98 26.10 52.86
CA ASP A 751 -39.35 24.74 53.32
C ASP A 751 -40.44 23.88 52.61
N ARG A 752 -40.50 22.55 52.73
CA ARG A 752 -39.57 21.43 53.08
C ARG A 752 -40.47 20.20 53.24
N HIS A 753 -40.17 19.04 52.66
CA HIS A 753 -40.58 17.74 53.24
C HIS A 753 -39.79 16.55 52.69
N GLU A 754 -39.67 15.52 53.51
CA GLU A 754 -38.93 14.27 53.25
C GLU A 754 -39.90 13.14 52.88
N HIS A 755 -39.42 12.13 52.14
CA HIS A 755 -39.81 10.73 52.38
C HIS A 755 -38.69 9.76 51.98
N THR A 756 -38.64 8.60 52.62
CA THR A 756 -37.57 7.61 52.52
C THR A 756 -38.12 6.21 52.22
N HIS A 757 -37.37 5.37 51.48
CA HIS A 757 -37.04 3.98 51.91
C HIS A 757 -36.16 3.16 50.93
N ARG A 758 -35.12 2.52 51.51
CA ARG A 758 -34.56 1.15 51.29
C ARG A 758 -34.18 0.60 49.90
N HIS A 759 -32.86 0.32 49.81
CA HIS A 759 -32.20 -0.93 49.39
C HIS A 759 -32.45 -1.58 48.01
N GLY A 760 -31.36 -1.64 47.23
CA GLY A 760 -31.02 -2.75 46.34
C GLY A 760 -29.49 -2.89 46.22
N LYS A 761 -28.93 -4.11 46.33
CA LYS A 761 -27.51 -4.40 46.05
C LYS A 761 -27.40 -5.12 44.70
N GLY A 762 -26.46 -4.71 43.84
CA GLY A 762 -26.19 -5.47 42.61
C GLY A 762 -25.28 -4.77 41.60
N LYS A 763 -23.98 -4.63 41.88
CA LYS A 763 -22.99 -4.35 40.83
C LYS A 763 -22.50 -5.67 40.23
N LYS A 764 -23.01 -6.08 39.08
CA LYS A 764 -22.26 -6.96 38.16
C LYS A 764 -21.27 -6.08 37.38
N LYS A 765 -20.00 -6.50 37.30
CA LYS A 765 -19.12 -6.07 36.20
C LYS A 765 -19.45 -6.98 35.01
N HIS A 766 -19.64 -6.40 33.83
CA HIS A 766 -19.53 -7.14 32.58
C HIS A 766 -18.19 -6.75 31.95
N THR A 767 -17.29 -7.72 31.84
CA THR A 767 -16.07 -7.65 31.04
C THR A 767 -16.31 -8.52 29.81
N HIS A 768 -16.64 -7.91 28.69
CA HIS A 768 -16.61 -8.63 27.42
C HIS A 768 -15.15 -8.82 27.02
N ARG A 769 -14.78 -10.06 26.75
CA ARG A 769 -13.48 -10.48 26.25
C ARG A 769 -13.77 -11.40 25.09
N HIS A 770 -13.77 -10.86 23.88
CA HIS A 770 -13.84 -11.68 22.68
C HIS A 770 -12.46 -12.29 22.47
N SER A 771 -12.44 -13.60 22.25
CA SER A 771 -11.26 -14.37 21.90
C SER A 771 -11.65 -15.24 20.72
N HIS A 772 -11.22 -14.84 19.52
CA HIS A 772 -11.22 -15.76 18.39
C HIS A 772 -10.23 -16.88 18.70
N ALA A 773 -10.64 -18.13 18.50
CA ALA A 773 -9.82 -19.29 18.77
C ALA A 773 -9.45 -19.95 17.44
N ARG A 774 -8.21 -19.74 16.99
CA ARG A 774 -7.66 -20.50 15.86
C ARG A 774 -7.57 -21.97 16.26
N ALA A 775 -8.35 -22.82 15.58
CA ALA A 775 -8.49 -24.23 15.92
C ALA A 775 -7.47 -25.12 15.19
N HIS A 776 -6.17 -24.78 15.24
CA HIS A 776 -5.11 -25.58 14.61
C HIS A 776 -4.92 -26.94 15.29
N ARG A 777 -5.73 -27.91 14.88
CA ARG A 777 -5.72 -29.29 15.38
C ARG A 777 -4.67 -30.11 14.61
N ARG A 778 -3.52 -30.33 15.25
CA ARG A 778 -2.44 -31.21 14.77
C ARG A 778 -2.97 -32.53 14.16
N GLN A 779 -2.48 -32.87 12.98
CA GLN A 779 -2.43 -34.26 12.49
C GLN A 779 -0.99 -34.60 12.05
N ASN A 780 -0.55 -35.83 12.36
CA ASN A 780 0.81 -36.29 12.06
C ASN A 780 0.83 -37.07 10.73
N GLY A 781 1.24 -36.42 9.64
CA GLY A 781 1.43 -37.07 8.33
C GLY A 781 2.80 -37.74 8.19
N HIS A 782 2.96 -38.97 8.70
CA HIS A 782 4.22 -39.72 8.61
C HIS A 782 4.14 -40.86 7.59
N GLU A 783 4.31 -40.53 6.31
CA GLU A 783 4.34 -41.48 5.18
C GLU A 783 5.63 -42.32 5.16
N HIS A 784 5.49 -43.65 5.04
CA HIS A 784 6.58 -44.60 5.24
C HIS A 784 7.16 -45.11 3.91
N HIS A 785 8.00 -44.32 3.24
CA HIS A 785 8.60 -44.73 1.96
C HIS A 785 9.89 -45.58 2.11
N SER A 786 9.71 -46.90 2.22
CA SER A 786 10.80 -47.88 2.34
C SER A 786 11.50 -48.16 1.00
N LYS A 787 12.64 -47.49 0.75
CA LYS A 787 13.49 -47.76 -0.43
C LYS A 787 14.06 -49.19 -0.41
N ARG A 788 13.68 -50.04 -1.37
CA ARG A 788 14.32 -51.34 -1.65
C ARG A 788 14.47 -51.67 -3.14
N ARG A 789 15.66 -51.36 -3.67
CA ARG A 789 16.29 -51.85 -4.91
C ARG A 789 15.59 -51.56 -6.24
#